data_AF-A0A5E7BNA2-F1
#
_entry.id   AF-A0A5E7BNA2-F1
#
_cell.length_a   1.000
_cell.length_b   1.000
_cell.length_c   1.000
_cell.angle_alpha   90.00
_cell.angle_beta   90.00
_cell.angle_gamma   90.00
#
_symmetry.space_group_name_H-M   'P 1'
#
loop_
_entity.id
_entity.type
_entity.pdbx_description
1 polymer ?
#
loop_
_entity_poly.entity_id
_entity_poly.type
_entity_poly.pdbx_seq_one_letter_code
_entity_poly.pdbx_strand_id
1 'polypeptide(L)'
;MHKLLAFFLVFFAGWTLSSHIAVVFQFSLKNLLILAPFIIGTMFTAYNYLNRPDSNTISQNYGTHENSLENFKTSYAPVIFLFITCATLKFSWIIFCIMSSSFFIYLFFKNTTKNIETTKLGIIQQKTRSSFLLNLILIVSAITLTMAINRPDLDDAFYVAVSAFTSAHPDQPILTADPMFGDRFPLIFPSYKFASFEILEAAVAYIFDLPAMVVTYIIFPPVLALITVSSIILLSREYLPARWKLMSLLYFSLIIFLGETHRAPANMMFVRLFQGKAAYLSIIVPAIFYLTGQYFSHANKKPYIFLLCCIQIAAIGLTNFGMLAAPLAALGAIASNYPKFIFKKRREILSAISPLLIPIPYLLTVAMQYNTGHTVISSETETAHQVWTSVFGERQQFLVALLLLLGPLLATDRITRWRLSVPVFILLALYLNPFLSSIISKYVTTPPVYWRVVWSLPILAFAAAAITLLISRLKDEPTSLPLIAAASVIFYLIIYSADENSLRKENIGEIGKFAALKVDPTDLEVAKVAVQMSFGSCKILAPDDISGVISRFEIHPPLIGVRGIYLQMLADYIETPELEARQTAINFASSDALPSRENLQRALSSLDVGTIVIANQNASIEKNELLSRNNYIKKFNTGRYTIWSKPCSTYELFQ
;
A
#
# COMPACT_ATOMS: atom_id res chain seq x y z
N MET A 1 15.65 5.37 -15.25
CA MET A 1 14.93 5.60 -13.97
C MET A 1 13.99 6.80 -14.05
N HIS A 2 14.41 8.07 -14.13
CA HIS A 2 13.45 9.20 -14.17
C HIS A 2 12.43 9.10 -15.32
N LYS A 3 12.89 8.86 -16.55
CA LYS A 3 12.01 8.64 -17.72
C LYS A 3 11.02 7.48 -17.52
N LEU A 4 11.46 6.43 -16.84
CA LEU A 4 10.64 5.24 -16.56
C LEU A 4 9.55 5.56 -15.53
N LEU A 5 9.90 6.28 -14.45
CA LEU A 5 8.91 6.78 -13.49
C LEU A 5 7.92 7.75 -14.15
N ALA A 6 8.42 8.69 -14.97
CA ALA A 6 7.55 9.61 -15.70
C ALA A 6 6.60 8.87 -16.65
N PHE A 7 7.10 7.89 -17.40
CA PHE A 7 6.26 7.05 -18.26
C PHE A 7 5.17 6.35 -17.46
N PHE A 8 5.52 5.68 -16.35
CA PHE A 8 4.57 5.01 -15.47
C PHE A 8 3.48 5.98 -14.95
N LEU A 9 3.89 7.15 -14.45
CA LEU A 9 2.95 8.13 -13.89
C LEU A 9 2.02 8.71 -14.96
N VAL A 10 2.53 9.04 -16.14
CA VAL A 10 1.72 9.61 -17.23
C VAL A 10 0.77 8.58 -17.81
N PHE A 11 1.26 7.36 -18.05
CA PHE A 11 0.43 6.24 -18.51
C PHE A 11 -0.68 5.94 -17.51
N PHE A 12 -0.32 5.71 -16.25
CA PHE A 12 -1.29 5.27 -15.25
C PHE A 12 -2.27 6.38 -14.87
N ALA A 13 -1.84 7.65 -14.80
CA ALA A 13 -2.76 8.76 -14.61
C ALA A 13 -3.75 8.90 -15.78
N GLY A 14 -3.30 8.69 -17.01
CA GLY A 14 -4.19 8.67 -18.18
C GLY A 14 -5.17 7.52 -18.13
N TRP A 15 -4.72 6.33 -17.74
CA TRP A 15 -5.59 5.18 -17.50
C TRP A 15 -6.65 5.47 -16.41
N THR A 16 -6.24 6.04 -15.27
CA THR A 16 -7.13 6.40 -14.18
C THR A 16 -8.18 7.42 -14.61
N LEU A 17 -7.79 8.50 -15.31
CA LEU A 17 -8.75 9.48 -15.83
C LEU A 17 -9.74 8.84 -16.80
N SER A 18 -9.26 7.97 -17.69
CA SER A 18 -10.10 7.24 -18.64
C SER A 18 -11.12 6.36 -17.91
N SER A 19 -10.67 5.66 -16.88
CA SER A 19 -11.51 4.80 -16.03
C SER A 19 -12.55 5.63 -15.27
N HIS A 20 -12.19 6.79 -14.73
CA HIS A 20 -13.12 7.67 -14.04
C HIS A 20 -14.18 8.25 -14.98
N ILE A 21 -13.79 8.63 -16.20
CA ILE A 21 -14.75 9.03 -17.25
C ILE A 21 -15.68 7.85 -17.54
N ALA A 22 -15.15 6.64 -17.72
CA ALA A 22 -15.95 5.46 -17.98
C ALA A 22 -16.96 5.16 -16.85
N VAL A 23 -16.56 5.28 -15.58
CA VAL A 23 -17.46 5.12 -14.42
C VAL A 23 -18.56 6.19 -14.42
N VAL A 24 -18.22 7.45 -14.69
CA VAL A 24 -19.21 8.55 -14.71
C VAL A 24 -20.24 8.36 -15.81
N PHE A 25 -19.83 7.91 -16.99
CA PHE A 25 -20.71 7.69 -18.14
C PHE A 25 -21.24 6.26 -18.26
N GLN A 26 -21.02 5.40 -17.25
CA GLN A 26 -21.47 4.00 -17.25
C GLN A 26 -20.96 3.21 -18.46
N PHE A 27 -19.74 3.48 -18.90
CA PHE A 27 -19.10 2.79 -20.01
C PHE A 27 -18.55 1.42 -19.59
N SER A 28 -18.58 0.50 -20.55
CA SER A 28 -18.04 -0.84 -20.39
C SER A 28 -16.53 -0.89 -20.56
N LEU A 29 -15.92 -2.06 -20.28
CA LEU A 29 -14.49 -2.28 -20.50
C LEU A 29 -14.10 -2.04 -21.97
N LYS A 30 -14.92 -2.49 -22.94
CA LYS A 30 -14.66 -2.26 -24.37
C LYS A 30 -14.60 -0.78 -24.72
N ASN A 31 -15.53 0.01 -24.18
CA ASN A 31 -15.55 1.46 -24.38
C ASN A 31 -14.31 2.11 -23.76
N LEU A 32 -13.90 1.67 -22.56
CA LEU A 32 -12.69 2.14 -21.91
C LEU A 32 -11.44 1.84 -22.74
N LEU A 33 -11.34 0.65 -23.33
CA LEU A 33 -10.21 0.26 -24.19
C LEU A 33 -10.09 1.11 -25.46
N ILE A 34 -11.21 1.64 -25.98
CA ILE A 34 -11.20 2.60 -27.09
C ILE A 34 -10.80 3.99 -26.59
N LEU A 35 -11.32 4.43 -25.45
CA LEU A 35 -11.09 5.78 -24.90
C LEU A 35 -9.65 5.98 -24.40
N ALA A 36 -9.11 4.99 -23.68
CA ALA A 36 -7.87 5.14 -22.92
C ALA A 36 -6.65 5.52 -23.78
N PRO A 37 -6.42 4.93 -24.97
CA PRO A 37 -5.31 5.32 -25.84
C PRO A 37 -5.29 6.80 -26.20
N PHE A 38 -6.46 7.43 -26.42
CA PHE A 38 -6.54 8.86 -26.78
C PHE A 38 -6.16 9.76 -25.61
N ILE A 39 -6.65 9.46 -24.41
CA ILE A 39 -6.33 10.25 -23.20
C ILE A 39 -4.86 10.06 -22.84
N ILE A 40 -4.37 8.82 -22.84
CA ILE A 40 -2.96 8.50 -22.56
C ILE A 40 -2.04 9.18 -23.58
N GLY A 41 -2.36 9.09 -24.88
CA GLY A 41 -1.60 9.75 -25.95
C GLY A 41 -1.58 11.27 -25.82
N THR A 42 -2.71 11.87 -25.43
CA THR A 42 -2.80 13.32 -25.15
C THR A 42 -1.92 13.71 -23.96
N MET A 43 -1.93 12.92 -22.88
CA MET A 43 -1.09 13.18 -21.71
C MET A 43 0.40 13.02 -22.01
N PHE A 44 0.81 12.03 -22.82
CA PHE A 44 2.19 11.92 -23.27
C PHE A 44 2.61 13.08 -24.17
N THR A 45 1.73 13.53 -25.06
CA THR A 45 1.97 14.70 -25.91
C THR A 45 2.16 15.96 -25.07
N ALA A 46 1.30 16.16 -24.06
CA ALA A 46 1.41 17.26 -23.11
C ALA A 46 2.72 17.18 -22.31
N TYR A 47 3.07 16.01 -21.77
CA TYR A 47 4.33 15.82 -21.05
C TYR A 47 5.54 16.14 -21.94
N ASN A 48 5.58 15.62 -23.16
CA ASN A 48 6.67 15.85 -24.10
C ASN A 48 6.78 17.33 -24.49
N TYR A 49 5.66 18.03 -24.67
CA TYR A 49 5.63 19.46 -24.92
C TYR A 49 6.19 20.27 -23.73
N LEU A 50 5.76 19.95 -22.51
CA LEU A 50 6.20 20.63 -21.28
C LEU A 50 7.67 20.32 -20.93
N ASN A 51 8.17 19.14 -21.33
CA ASN A 51 9.53 18.68 -21.08
C ASN A 51 10.54 19.18 -22.15
N ARG A 52 10.10 19.97 -23.14
CA ARG A 52 11.03 20.58 -24.09
C ARG A 52 12.00 21.51 -23.34
N PRO A 53 13.32 21.42 -23.63
CA PRO A 53 14.28 22.37 -23.06
C PRO A 53 13.95 23.78 -23.57
N ASP A 54 13.85 24.75 -22.66
CA ASP A 54 13.68 26.14 -23.06
C ASP A 54 14.97 26.60 -23.79
N SER A 55 14.83 27.14 -25.00
CA SER A 55 15.96 27.56 -25.86
C SER A 55 16.86 28.64 -25.25
N ASN A 56 16.40 29.31 -24.19
CA ASN A 56 17.14 30.35 -23.47
C ASN A 56 17.87 29.85 -22.22
N THR A 57 17.80 28.55 -21.91
CA THR A 57 18.56 27.98 -20.79
C THR A 57 19.96 27.60 -21.26
N ILE A 58 20.82 28.61 -21.39
CA ILE A 58 22.27 28.40 -21.46
C ILE A 58 22.64 27.51 -20.26
N SER A 59 23.21 26.36 -20.58
CA SER A 59 23.76 25.40 -19.63
C SER A 59 24.75 26.12 -18.71
N GLN A 60 24.27 26.55 -17.55
CA GLN A 60 25.16 26.85 -16.44
C GLN A 60 25.75 25.52 -16.00
N ASN A 61 26.95 25.23 -16.51
CA ASN A 61 27.83 24.23 -15.94
C ASN A 61 28.09 24.63 -14.49
N TYR A 62 27.41 23.96 -13.57
CA TYR A 62 27.68 24.09 -12.15
C TYR A 62 28.96 23.30 -11.84
N GLY A 63 30.01 24.04 -11.52
CA GLY A 63 31.30 23.50 -11.12
C GLY A 63 31.20 22.58 -9.90
N THR A 64 32.11 21.62 -9.86
CA THR A 64 32.36 20.73 -8.74
C THR A 64 32.94 21.52 -7.57
N HIS A 65 32.17 21.70 -6.50
CA HIS A 65 32.72 21.99 -5.19
C HIS A 65 32.69 20.70 -4.36
N GLU A 66 33.88 20.18 -4.05
CA GLU A 66 34.08 19.35 -2.87
C GLU A 66 33.69 20.19 -1.66
N ASN A 67 32.60 19.82 -1.00
CA ASN A 67 32.30 20.39 0.31
C ASN A 67 33.41 19.96 1.27
N SER A 68 34.26 20.91 1.64
CA SER A 68 35.07 20.82 2.86
C SER A 68 34.13 20.52 4.02
N LEU A 69 34.32 19.35 4.63
CA LEU A 69 33.66 18.93 5.86
C LEU A 69 33.82 20.04 6.91
N GLU A 70 32.77 20.80 7.21
CA GLU A 70 32.72 21.47 8.51
C GLU A 70 32.78 20.36 9.56
N ASN A 71 33.85 20.37 10.36
CA ASN A 71 34.10 19.44 11.45
C ASN A 71 33.04 19.62 12.55
N PHE A 72 31.86 19.06 12.33
CA PHE A 72 30.83 18.93 13.36
C PHE A 72 31.22 17.79 14.29
N LYS A 73 31.97 18.08 15.36
CA LYS A 73 32.19 17.10 16.43
C LYS A 73 30.85 16.75 17.06
N THR A 74 30.42 15.51 16.86
CA THR A 74 29.19 14.98 17.47
C THR A 74 29.37 14.96 18.98
N SER A 75 28.63 15.81 19.72
CA SER A 75 28.64 15.81 21.18
C SER A 75 27.92 14.58 21.73
N TYR A 76 28.29 14.13 22.94
CA TYR A 76 27.68 13.00 23.62
C TYR A 76 26.22 13.25 24.02
N ALA A 77 25.89 14.48 24.45
CA ALA A 77 24.60 14.80 25.05
C ALA A 77 23.39 14.53 24.11
N PRO A 78 23.41 14.92 22.82
CA PRO A 78 22.32 14.59 21.90
C PRO A 78 22.13 13.09 21.69
N VAL A 79 23.21 12.30 21.60
CA VAL A 79 23.10 10.84 21.37
C VAL A 79 22.52 10.14 22.60
N ILE A 80 22.96 10.52 23.79
CA ILE A 80 22.39 10.01 25.06
C ILE A 80 20.91 10.37 25.15
N PHE A 81 20.55 11.61 24.83
CA PHE A 81 19.14 12.04 24.80
C PHE A 81 18.29 11.17 23.85
N LEU A 82 18.82 10.81 22.68
CA LEU A 82 18.12 9.92 21.74
C LEU A 82 17.89 8.52 22.33
N PHE A 83 18.89 7.94 23.01
CA PHE A 83 18.73 6.63 23.64
C PHE A 83 17.69 6.66 24.76
N ILE A 84 17.71 7.69 25.61
CA ILE A 84 16.69 7.88 26.66
C ILE A 84 15.31 8.05 26.01
N THR A 85 15.20 8.87 24.97
CA THR A 85 13.95 9.07 24.24
C THR A 85 13.42 7.74 23.72
N CYS A 86 14.25 6.93 23.03
CA CYS A 86 13.80 5.64 22.51
C CYS A 86 13.40 4.66 23.63
N ALA A 87 14.09 4.67 24.78
CA ALA A 87 13.75 3.82 25.92
C ALA A 87 12.35 4.13 26.49
N THR A 88 11.88 5.38 26.36
CA THR A 88 10.54 5.78 26.84
C THR A 88 9.40 5.11 26.07
N LEU A 89 9.63 4.59 24.85
CA LEU A 89 8.63 3.81 24.10
C LEU A 89 8.09 2.63 24.91
N LYS A 90 8.93 2.00 25.75
CA LYS A 90 8.52 0.86 26.59
C LYS A 90 7.54 1.24 27.70
N PHE A 91 7.56 2.49 28.15
CA PHE A 91 6.89 2.91 29.39
C PHE A 91 5.78 3.95 29.15
N SER A 92 5.97 4.87 28.21
CA SER A 92 5.01 5.94 27.95
C SER A 92 5.17 6.55 26.56
N TRP A 93 4.17 6.33 25.71
CA TRP A 93 4.04 6.99 24.41
C TRP A 93 4.01 8.51 24.52
N ILE A 94 3.37 9.05 25.58
CA ILE A 94 3.26 10.51 25.79
C ILE A 94 4.64 11.12 26.01
N ILE A 95 5.46 10.50 26.87
CA ILE A 95 6.82 10.98 27.14
C ILE A 95 7.66 10.90 25.87
N PHE A 96 7.58 9.79 25.12
CA PHE A 96 8.26 9.64 23.83
C PHE A 96 7.88 10.76 22.85
N CYS A 97 6.59 11.04 22.68
CA CYS A 97 6.10 12.11 21.81
C CYS A 97 6.62 13.50 22.23
N ILE A 98 6.61 13.82 23.52
CA ILE A 98 7.08 15.12 24.03
C ILE A 98 8.59 15.26 23.82
N MET A 99 9.38 14.24 24.17
CA MET A 99 10.84 14.27 24.03
C MET A 99 11.28 14.34 22.57
N SER A 100 10.66 13.54 21.69
CA SER A 100 10.94 13.57 20.24
C SER A 100 10.56 14.91 19.61
N SER A 101 9.40 15.46 19.96
CA SER A 101 8.97 16.79 19.50
C SER A 101 9.93 17.88 19.95
N SER A 102 10.34 17.86 21.23
CA SER A 102 11.32 18.82 21.79
C SER A 102 12.67 18.72 21.09
N PHE A 103 13.12 17.51 20.76
CA PHE A 103 14.34 17.28 20.00
C PHE A 103 14.29 17.90 18.60
N PHE A 104 13.18 17.72 17.87
CA PHE A 104 13.02 18.34 16.55
C PHE A 104 12.97 19.86 16.63
N ILE A 105 12.25 20.41 17.61
CA ILE A 105 12.21 21.85 17.87
C ILE A 105 13.63 22.39 18.14
N TYR A 106 14.42 21.71 18.98
CA TYR A 106 15.84 22.05 19.19
C TYR A 106 16.64 22.04 17.89
N LEU A 107 16.48 21.02 17.04
CA LEU A 107 17.17 20.96 15.74
C LEU A 107 16.77 22.09 14.79
N PHE A 108 15.53 22.58 14.85
CA PHE A 108 15.07 23.72 14.07
C PHE A 108 15.72 25.02 14.55
N PHE A 109 15.76 25.27 15.87
CA PHE A 109 16.33 26.50 16.44
C PHE A 109 17.85 26.57 16.41
N LYS A 110 18.55 25.43 16.52
CA LYS A 110 20.02 25.35 16.40
C LYS A 110 20.52 25.88 15.05
N ASN A 111 19.64 25.99 14.05
CA ASN A 111 19.97 26.30 12.66
C ASN A 111 19.58 27.72 12.20
N THR A 112 19.12 28.59 13.09
CA THR A 112 18.71 29.97 12.72
C THR A 112 19.89 30.96 12.67
N THR A 113 21.10 30.58 13.13
CA THR A 113 22.19 31.52 13.44
C THR A 113 23.40 31.53 12.49
N LYS A 114 23.40 30.84 11.35
CA LYS A 114 24.48 30.99 10.35
C LYS A 114 23.94 31.18 8.93
N ASN A 115 24.55 32.16 8.25
CA ASN A 115 24.16 32.74 6.97
C ASN A 115 23.77 31.72 5.91
N ILE A 116 22.72 32.06 5.17
CA ILE A 116 22.30 31.39 3.94
C ILE A 116 23.32 31.76 2.87
N GLU A 117 24.49 31.11 2.86
CA GLU A 117 25.24 31.00 1.62
C GLU A 117 24.46 30.03 0.73
N THR A 118 24.04 30.56 -0.41
CA THR A 118 23.29 29.84 -1.44
C THR A 118 24.13 28.67 -1.94
N THR A 119 23.98 27.52 -1.28
CA THR A 119 24.66 26.28 -1.67
C THR A 119 24.08 25.85 -3.02
N LYS A 120 24.76 26.23 -4.11
CA LYS A 120 24.49 25.70 -5.44
C LYS A 120 24.81 24.20 -5.40
N LEU A 121 23.77 23.38 -5.31
CA LEU A 121 23.88 21.92 -5.44
C LEU A 121 24.39 21.60 -6.85
N GLY A 122 25.69 21.32 -6.95
CA GLY A 122 26.30 20.74 -8.13
C GLY A 122 25.80 19.32 -8.34
N ILE A 123 25.29 19.02 -9.53
CA ILE A 123 24.97 17.65 -9.94
C ILE A 123 26.29 16.91 -10.09
N ILE A 124 26.57 15.96 -9.20
CA ILE A 124 27.71 15.05 -9.37
C ILE A 124 27.40 14.15 -10.58
N GLN A 125 28.05 14.42 -11.72
CA GLN A 125 28.12 13.49 -12.85
C GLN A 125 29.00 12.31 -12.46
N GLN A 126 28.42 11.31 -11.80
CA GLN A 126 29.10 10.07 -11.48
C GLN A 126 29.28 9.21 -12.75
N LYS A 127 30.50 8.65 -12.93
CA LYS A 127 30.85 7.64 -13.95
C LYS A 127 29.73 6.59 -14.10
N THR A 128 29.11 6.58 -15.28
CA THR A 128 27.85 5.88 -15.61
C THR A 128 27.94 4.35 -15.58
N ARG A 129 29.12 3.76 -15.78
CA ARG A 129 29.27 2.30 -15.94
C ARG A 129 29.14 1.51 -14.62
N SER A 130 29.71 2.03 -13.52
CA SER A 130 29.63 1.39 -12.18
C SER A 130 28.22 1.45 -11.56
N SER A 131 27.38 2.39 -11.98
CA SER A 131 26.01 2.52 -11.44
C SER A 131 24.99 1.62 -12.14
N PHE A 132 25.27 1.17 -13.37
CA PHE A 132 24.37 0.29 -14.11
C PHE A 132 24.24 -1.09 -13.44
N LEU A 133 25.37 -1.72 -13.10
CA LEU A 133 25.39 -3.06 -12.50
C LEU A 133 24.63 -3.10 -11.17
N LEU A 134 24.85 -2.13 -10.27
CA LEU A 134 24.12 -2.07 -9.00
C LEU A 134 22.61 -1.94 -9.22
N ASN A 135 22.19 -1.05 -10.12
CA ASN A 135 20.77 -0.87 -10.42
C ASN A 135 20.16 -2.16 -10.97
N LEU A 136 20.88 -2.85 -11.87
CA LEU A 136 20.44 -4.12 -12.43
C LEU A 136 20.31 -5.20 -11.35
N ILE A 137 21.30 -5.32 -10.45
CA ILE A 137 21.25 -6.26 -9.33
C ILE A 137 20.03 -5.98 -8.46
N LEU A 138 19.80 -4.72 -8.04
CA LEU A 138 18.65 -4.37 -7.21
C LEU A 138 17.31 -4.68 -7.90
N ILE A 139 17.21 -4.41 -9.20
CA ILE A 139 16.00 -4.73 -9.99
C ILE A 139 15.77 -6.23 -10.06
N VAL A 140 16.79 -7.00 -10.46
CA VAL A 140 16.69 -8.46 -10.59
C VAL A 140 16.39 -9.09 -9.24
N SER A 141 17.04 -8.64 -8.16
CA SER A 141 16.75 -9.08 -6.79
C SER A 141 15.32 -8.76 -6.38
N ALA A 142 14.83 -7.54 -6.65
CA ALA A 142 13.45 -7.16 -6.32
C ALA A 142 12.41 -8.01 -7.05
N ILE A 143 12.59 -8.22 -8.36
CA ILE A 143 11.71 -9.05 -9.18
C ILE A 143 11.75 -10.50 -8.68
N THR A 144 12.95 -11.06 -8.54
CA THR A 144 13.13 -12.45 -8.08
C THR A 144 12.46 -12.66 -6.73
N LEU A 145 12.67 -11.73 -5.79
CA LEU A 145 12.08 -11.79 -4.47
C LEU A 145 10.54 -11.74 -4.53
N THR A 146 9.99 -10.76 -5.25
CA THR A 146 8.53 -10.57 -5.38
C THR A 146 7.84 -11.80 -6.00
N MET A 147 8.51 -12.43 -6.97
CA MET A 147 8.02 -13.61 -7.68
C MET A 147 8.22 -14.92 -6.91
N ALA A 148 9.20 -14.99 -6.00
CA ALA A 148 9.44 -16.15 -5.16
C ALA A 148 8.51 -16.22 -3.93
N ILE A 149 7.93 -15.08 -3.53
CA ILE A 149 7.04 -15.00 -2.37
C ILE A 149 5.63 -15.49 -2.71
N ASN A 150 5.15 -16.48 -1.94
CA ASN A 150 3.86 -17.13 -2.12
C ASN A 150 2.97 -16.92 -0.89
N ARG A 151 2.49 -15.68 -0.70
CA ARG A 151 1.62 -15.29 0.40
C ARG A 151 0.17 -15.09 -0.09
N PRO A 152 -0.79 -15.92 0.35
CA PRO A 152 -2.21 -15.63 0.21
C PRO A 152 -2.63 -14.41 1.02
N ASP A 153 -3.50 -13.58 0.43
CA ASP A 153 -4.09 -12.43 1.10
C ASP A 153 -5.62 -12.48 0.97
N LEU A 154 -6.33 -12.26 2.08
CA LEU A 154 -7.79 -12.30 2.08
C LEU A 154 -8.41 -11.08 1.40
N ASP A 155 -7.69 -9.95 1.27
CA ASP A 155 -8.22 -8.79 0.56
C ASP A 155 -8.33 -9.04 -0.96
N ASP A 156 -7.60 -10.03 -1.47
CA ASP A 156 -7.67 -10.42 -2.89
C ASP A 156 -9.03 -11.00 -3.27
N ALA A 157 -9.82 -11.45 -2.28
CA ALA A 157 -11.20 -11.85 -2.49
C ALA A 157 -12.05 -10.72 -3.11
N PHE A 158 -11.68 -9.45 -2.86
CA PHE A 158 -12.28 -8.28 -3.53
C PHE A 158 -11.45 -7.83 -4.73
N TYR A 159 -10.15 -7.55 -4.55
CA TYR A 159 -9.36 -6.91 -5.60
C TYR A 159 -9.23 -7.77 -6.87
N VAL A 160 -8.96 -9.07 -6.72
CA VAL A 160 -8.86 -9.97 -7.88
C VAL A 160 -10.24 -10.26 -8.45
N ALA A 161 -11.29 -10.29 -7.62
CA ALA A 161 -12.67 -10.41 -8.09
C ALA A 161 -13.08 -9.26 -9.02
N VAL A 162 -12.69 -8.02 -8.70
CA VAL A 162 -12.91 -6.86 -9.59
C VAL A 162 -12.26 -7.11 -10.96
N SER A 163 -11.01 -7.57 -10.96
CA SER A 163 -10.26 -7.86 -12.19
C SER A 163 -10.92 -8.99 -12.99
N ALA A 164 -11.26 -10.10 -12.33
CA ALA A 164 -11.87 -11.28 -12.91
C ALA A 164 -13.26 -10.97 -13.50
N PHE A 165 -14.16 -10.41 -12.69
CA PHE A 165 -15.52 -10.08 -13.10
C PHE A 165 -15.55 -9.09 -14.27
N THR A 166 -14.74 -8.03 -14.22
CA THR A 166 -14.70 -7.00 -15.28
C THR A 166 -14.17 -7.57 -16.59
N SER A 167 -13.18 -8.47 -16.54
CA SER A 167 -12.66 -9.14 -17.73
C SER A 167 -13.66 -10.12 -18.36
N ALA A 168 -14.46 -10.80 -17.53
CA ALA A 168 -15.47 -11.76 -17.98
C ALA A 168 -16.73 -11.09 -18.55
N HIS A 169 -17.02 -9.85 -18.12
CA HIS A 169 -18.20 -9.09 -18.51
C HIS A 169 -17.84 -7.77 -19.22
N PRO A 170 -17.11 -7.83 -20.35
CA PRO A 170 -16.50 -6.64 -20.97
C PRO A 170 -17.53 -5.66 -21.55
N ASP A 171 -18.79 -6.07 -21.70
CA ASP A 171 -19.91 -5.28 -22.19
C ASP A 171 -20.70 -4.59 -21.06
N GLN A 172 -20.48 -4.97 -19.81
CA GLN A 172 -21.16 -4.35 -18.67
C GLN A 172 -20.42 -3.08 -18.20
N PRO A 173 -21.14 -2.09 -17.65
CA PRO A 173 -20.53 -0.91 -17.04
C PRO A 173 -19.58 -1.26 -15.89
N ILE A 174 -18.37 -0.70 -15.92
CA ILE A 174 -17.33 -1.00 -14.93
C ILE A 174 -17.66 -0.43 -13.54
N LEU A 175 -17.25 -1.13 -12.48
CA LEU A 175 -17.35 -0.69 -11.07
C LEU A 175 -18.76 -0.23 -10.64
N THR A 176 -19.80 -0.90 -11.13
CA THR A 176 -21.20 -0.60 -10.77
C THR A 176 -21.77 -1.43 -9.64
N ALA A 177 -21.29 -2.66 -9.50
CA ALA A 177 -21.75 -3.63 -8.52
C ALA A 177 -20.57 -4.34 -7.86
N ASP A 178 -20.83 -4.99 -6.74
CA ASP A 178 -19.88 -5.88 -6.09
C ASP A 178 -19.62 -7.13 -6.95
N PRO A 179 -18.36 -7.47 -7.24
CA PRO A 179 -18.03 -8.61 -8.07
C PRO A 179 -17.93 -9.93 -7.29
N MET A 180 -17.92 -9.91 -5.96
CA MET A 180 -17.48 -11.06 -5.16
C MET A 180 -18.60 -12.08 -4.93
N PHE A 181 -19.82 -11.60 -4.67
CA PHE A 181 -20.92 -12.47 -4.26
C PHE A 181 -21.62 -13.16 -5.44
N GLY A 182 -21.46 -12.65 -6.66
CA GLY A 182 -22.28 -13.04 -7.82
C GLY A 182 -23.74 -12.56 -7.76
N ASP A 183 -24.12 -11.91 -6.65
CA ASP A 183 -25.39 -11.18 -6.47
C ASP A 183 -25.20 -9.70 -6.89
N ARG A 184 -26.28 -9.00 -7.25
CA ARG A 184 -26.22 -7.57 -7.65
C ARG A 184 -26.18 -6.61 -6.46
N PHE A 185 -25.21 -6.77 -5.57
CA PHE A 185 -25.00 -5.83 -4.47
C PHE A 185 -24.25 -4.57 -4.94
N PRO A 186 -24.43 -3.41 -4.26
CA PRO A 186 -23.58 -2.27 -4.49
C PRO A 186 -22.15 -2.55 -4.03
N LEU A 187 -21.18 -1.77 -4.51
CA LEU A 187 -19.81 -1.81 -3.99
C LEU A 187 -19.80 -1.58 -2.47
N ILE A 188 -19.02 -2.39 -1.75
CA ILE A 188 -18.86 -2.32 -0.28
C ILE A 188 -18.53 -0.90 0.19
N PHE A 189 -17.70 -0.19 -0.58
CA PHE A 189 -17.39 1.21 -0.32
C PHE A 189 -17.60 2.05 -1.58
N PRO A 190 -18.32 3.19 -1.47
CA PRO A 190 -18.50 4.08 -2.62
C PRO A 190 -17.17 4.64 -3.15
N SER A 191 -16.12 4.65 -2.33
CA SER A 191 -14.77 5.08 -2.73
C SER A 191 -14.06 4.09 -3.66
N TYR A 192 -14.51 2.82 -3.75
CA TYR A 192 -13.90 1.83 -4.64
C TYR A 192 -14.16 2.09 -6.12
N LYS A 193 -15.20 2.86 -6.47
CA LYS A 193 -15.45 3.28 -7.86
C LYS A 193 -14.32 4.13 -8.48
N PHE A 194 -13.38 4.59 -7.64
CA PHE A 194 -12.23 5.38 -8.08
C PHE A 194 -10.94 4.55 -8.23
N ALA A 195 -10.91 3.31 -7.76
CA ALA A 195 -9.76 2.42 -7.90
C ALA A 195 -9.75 1.84 -9.33
N SER A 196 -8.74 2.21 -10.11
CA SER A 196 -8.60 1.84 -11.52
C SER A 196 -7.49 0.82 -11.78
N PHE A 197 -6.76 0.41 -10.73
CA PHE A 197 -5.65 -0.54 -10.85
C PHE A 197 -6.15 -1.93 -11.24
N GLU A 198 -7.17 -2.42 -10.55
CA GLU A 198 -7.81 -3.71 -10.82
C GLU A 198 -8.50 -3.71 -12.20
N ILE A 199 -9.00 -2.55 -12.65
CA ILE A 199 -9.54 -2.39 -14.01
C ILE A 199 -8.43 -2.47 -15.07
N LEU A 200 -7.22 -2.00 -14.76
CA LEU A 200 -6.07 -2.18 -15.66
C LEU A 200 -5.68 -3.66 -15.77
N GLU A 201 -5.72 -4.38 -14.65
CA GLU A 201 -5.50 -5.84 -14.65
C GLU A 201 -6.58 -6.55 -15.46
N ALA A 202 -7.85 -6.19 -15.29
CA ALA A 202 -8.97 -6.71 -16.09
C ALA A 202 -8.78 -6.48 -17.59
N ALA A 203 -8.32 -5.27 -17.96
CA ALA A 203 -8.06 -4.91 -19.35
C ALA A 203 -6.96 -5.77 -19.97
N VAL A 204 -5.87 -6.02 -19.23
CA VAL A 204 -4.78 -6.90 -19.68
C VAL A 204 -5.27 -8.35 -19.75
N ALA A 205 -6.03 -8.82 -18.76
CA ALA A 205 -6.64 -10.15 -18.76
C ALA A 205 -7.52 -10.36 -20.00
N TYR A 206 -8.39 -9.39 -20.31
CA TYR A 206 -9.28 -9.42 -21.45
C TYR A 206 -8.54 -9.36 -22.80
N ILE A 207 -7.56 -8.45 -22.96
CA ILE A 207 -6.84 -8.28 -24.23
C ILE A 207 -6.01 -9.52 -24.59
N PHE A 208 -5.40 -10.17 -23.60
CA PHE A 208 -4.51 -11.30 -23.81
C PHE A 208 -5.16 -12.66 -23.54
N ASP A 209 -6.46 -12.71 -23.24
CA ASP A 209 -7.20 -13.92 -22.88
C ASP A 209 -6.50 -14.71 -21.76
N LEU A 210 -6.10 -14.00 -20.70
CA LEU A 210 -5.40 -14.56 -19.56
C LEU A 210 -6.31 -14.54 -18.32
N PRO A 211 -6.25 -15.56 -17.44
CA PRO A 211 -6.95 -15.51 -16.16
C PRO A 211 -6.50 -14.29 -15.34
N ALA A 212 -7.44 -13.62 -14.67
CA ALA A 212 -7.16 -12.40 -13.92
C ALA A 212 -6.10 -12.63 -12.83
N MET A 213 -6.15 -13.78 -12.15
CA MET A 213 -5.12 -14.19 -11.18
C MET A 213 -3.71 -14.25 -11.78
N VAL A 214 -3.55 -14.66 -13.04
CA VAL A 214 -2.23 -14.67 -13.71
C VAL A 214 -1.74 -13.25 -13.91
N VAL A 215 -2.62 -12.34 -14.33
CA VAL A 215 -2.27 -10.94 -14.54
C VAL A 215 -1.85 -10.27 -13.22
N THR A 216 -2.65 -10.42 -12.17
CA THR A 216 -2.39 -9.83 -10.85
C THR A 216 -1.13 -10.40 -10.19
N TYR A 217 -0.94 -11.73 -10.20
CA TYR A 217 0.12 -12.36 -9.41
C TYR A 217 1.43 -12.59 -10.17
N ILE A 218 1.42 -12.59 -11.51
CA ILE A 218 2.58 -12.96 -12.33
C ILE A 218 3.02 -11.81 -13.25
N ILE A 219 2.09 -11.12 -13.90
CA ILE A 219 2.42 -10.12 -14.94
C ILE A 219 2.76 -8.74 -14.33
N PHE A 220 1.91 -8.22 -13.45
CA PHE A 220 2.11 -6.89 -12.85
C PHE A 220 3.26 -6.79 -11.83
N PRO A 221 3.50 -7.78 -10.96
CA PRO A 221 4.48 -7.63 -9.87
C PRO A 221 5.91 -7.34 -10.34
N PRO A 222 6.45 -7.96 -11.42
CA PRO A 222 7.75 -7.59 -11.98
C PRO A 222 7.83 -6.13 -12.44
N VAL A 223 6.77 -5.62 -13.07
CA VAL A 223 6.70 -4.23 -13.53
C VAL A 223 6.71 -3.28 -12.33
N LEU A 224 5.87 -3.57 -11.31
CA LEU A 224 5.83 -2.77 -10.09
C LEU A 224 7.16 -2.81 -9.33
N ALA A 225 7.83 -3.96 -9.24
CA ALA A 225 9.14 -4.09 -8.60
C ALA A 225 10.21 -3.21 -9.27
N LEU A 226 10.22 -3.19 -10.61
CA LEU A 226 11.12 -2.33 -11.39
C LEU A 226 10.87 -0.83 -11.09
N ILE A 227 9.61 -0.40 -11.02
CA ILE A 227 9.27 1.00 -10.70
C ILE A 227 9.61 1.32 -9.24
N THR A 228 9.35 0.41 -8.29
CA THR A 228 9.71 0.57 -6.87
C THR A 228 11.21 0.81 -6.70
N VAL A 229 12.06 -0.02 -7.31
CA VAL A 229 13.53 0.16 -7.25
C VAL A 229 13.94 1.47 -7.92
N SER A 230 13.27 1.86 -9.01
CA SER A 230 13.51 3.16 -9.65
C SER A 230 13.20 4.32 -8.70
N SER A 231 12.09 4.27 -7.97
CA SER A 231 11.69 5.27 -6.97
C SER A 231 12.68 5.33 -5.80
N ILE A 232 13.14 4.18 -5.30
CA ILE A 232 14.19 4.08 -4.26
C ILE A 232 15.46 4.79 -4.70
N ILE A 233 15.95 4.49 -5.90
CA ILE A 233 17.19 5.07 -6.45
C ILE A 233 17.04 6.58 -6.67
N LEU A 234 15.90 7.02 -7.24
CA LEU A 234 15.66 8.44 -7.50
C LEU A 234 15.57 9.25 -6.21
N LEU A 235 14.84 8.76 -5.21
CA LEU A 235 14.77 9.41 -3.91
C LEU A 235 16.14 9.43 -3.21
N SER A 236 16.91 8.34 -3.30
CA SER A 236 18.26 8.28 -2.72
C SER A 236 19.21 9.31 -3.34
N ARG A 237 19.15 9.49 -4.67
CA ARG A 237 19.93 10.51 -5.38
C ARG A 237 19.54 11.93 -4.99
N GLU A 238 18.27 12.14 -4.72
CA GLU A 238 17.73 13.45 -4.34
C GLU A 238 18.04 13.82 -2.89
N TYR A 239 18.12 12.85 -1.97
CA TYR A 239 18.42 13.10 -0.56
C TYR A 239 19.92 13.08 -0.25
N LEU A 240 20.65 12.07 -0.73
CA LEU A 240 22.07 11.89 -0.45
C LEU A 240 22.86 11.66 -1.76
N PRO A 241 23.03 12.68 -2.62
CA PRO A 241 23.58 12.54 -3.97
C PRO A 241 24.99 11.92 -4.00
N ALA A 242 25.85 12.23 -3.03
CA ALA A 242 27.20 11.66 -2.96
C ALA A 242 27.20 10.17 -2.56
N ARG A 243 26.18 9.73 -1.82
CA ARG A 243 26.12 8.42 -1.14
C ARG A 243 24.89 7.60 -1.57
N TRP A 244 24.28 7.96 -2.70
CA TRP A 244 22.99 7.42 -3.13
C TRP A 244 23.03 5.90 -3.30
N LYS A 245 24.16 5.32 -3.76
CA LYS A 245 24.33 3.87 -3.92
C LYS A 245 24.16 3.13 -2.59
N LEU A 246 24.83 3.63 -1.54
CA LEU A 246 24.77 3.06 -0.20
C LEU A 246 23.37 3.23 0.39
N MET A 247 22.77 4.42 0.23
CA MET A 247 21.39 4.66 0.67
C MET A 247 20.38 3.75 -0.03
N SER A 248 20.50 3.55 -1.35
CA SER A 248 19.60 2.65 -2.10
C SER A 248 19.75 1.20 -1.66
N LEU A 249 20.99 0.74 -1.42
CA LEU A 249 21.26 -0.61 -0.91
C LEU A 249 20.66 -0.80 0.50
N LEU A 250 20.91 0.15 1.40
CA LEU A 250 20.39 0.09 2.78
C LEU A 250 18.87 0.21 2.82
N TYR A 251 18.26 1.02 1.95
CA TYR A 251 16.81 1.06 1.83
C TYR A 251 16.29 -0.32 1.40
N PHE A 252 16.86 -0.92 0.34
CA PHE A 252 16.48 -2.26 -0.08
C PHE A 252 16.65 -3.30 1.04
N SER A 253 17.77 -3.26 1.79
CA SER A 253 18.01 -4.13 2.95
C SER A 253 16.99 -3.93 4.07
N LEU A 254 16.61 -2.68 4.38
CA LEU A 254 15.58 -2.40 5.40
C LEU A 254 14.20 -2.93 5.00
N ILE A 255 13.89 -2.99 3.70
CA ILE A 255 12.64 -3.63 3.25
C ILE A 255 12.65 -5.13 3.52
N ILE A 256 13.82 -5.78 3.38
CA ILE A 256 13.96 -7.20 3.71
C ILE A 256 13.92 -7.41 5.24
N PHE A 257 14.45 -6.46 6.00
CA PHE A 257 14.61 -6.59 7.44
C PHE A 257 13.37 -6.19 8.26
N LEU A 258 12.65 -5.11 7.92
CA LEU A 258 11.63 -4.50 8.81
C LEU A 258 10.21 -5.04 8.61
N GLY A 259 10.04 -6.35 8.74
CA GLY A 259 8.80 -7.07 8.43
C GLY A 259 7.96 -7.55 9.63
N GLU A 260 8.14 -7.01 10.84
CA GLU A 260 7.58 -7.61 12.05
C GLU A 260 6.05 -7.71 12.05
N THR A 261 5.33 -6.77 11.44
CA THR A 261 3.87 -6.79 11.41
C THR A 261 3.32 -6.81 9.99
N HIS A 262 2.11 -7.34 9.83
CA HIS A 262 1.42 -7.34 8.55
C HIS A 262 1.19 -5.93 7.96
N ARG A 263 1.09 -4.90 8.82
CA ARG A 263 0.90 -3.50 8.42
C ARG A 263 2.22 -2.78 8.13
N ALA A 264 3.37 -3.42 8.37
CA ALA A 264 4.68 -2.83 8.19
C ALA A 264 4.89 -2.35 6.74
N PRO A 265 5.45 -1.14 6.53
CA PRO A 265 5.73 -0.64 5.18
C PRO A 265 6.60 -1.59 4.36
N ALA A 266 7.48 -2.35 5.00
CA ALA A 266 8.36 -3.30 4.35
C ALA A 266 7.60 -4.48 3.71
N ASN A 267 6.60 -5.02 4.41
CA ASN A 267 5.76 -6.11 3.92
C ASN A 267 4.90 -5.67 2.72
N MET A 268 4.50 -4.41 2.66
CA MET A 268 3.79 -3.87 1.49
C MET A 268 4.68 -3.78 0.25
N MET A 269 6.01 -3.67 0.40
CA MET A 269 6.89 -3.36 -0.73
C MET A 269 7.25 -4.53 -1.64
N PHE A 270 7.33 -5.77 -1.14
CA PHE A 270 7.61 -6.95 -1.98
C PHE A 270 6.65 -8.09 -1.74
N VAL A 271 6.31 -8.38 -0.48
CA VAL A 271 5.43 -9.49 -0.13
C VAL A 271 4.04 -9.33 -0.77
N ARG A 272 3.55 -8.08 -0.85
CA ARG A 272 2.22 -7.73 -1.36
C ARG A 272 2.24 -6.87 -2.62
N LEU A 273 3.37 -6.84 -3.36
CA LEU A 273 3.57 -5.98 -4.54
C LEU A 273 2.82 -6.49 -5.80
N PHE A 274 1.59 -6.94 -5.58
CA PHE A 274 0.55 -7.24 -6.57
C PHE A 274 -0.74 -6.46 -6.26
N GLN A 275 -0.81 -5.73 -5.14
CA GLN A 275 -1.97 -4.89 -4.78
C GLN A 275 -1.68 -3.41 -5.05
N GLY A 276 -2.68 -2.66 -5.48
CA GLY A 276 -2.52 -1.23 -5.77
C GLY A 276 -2.10 -0.38 -4.55
N LYS A 277 -2.57 -0.72 -3.34
CA LYS A 277 -2.12 -0.06 -2.09
C LYS A 277 -0.63 -0.28 -1.77
N ALA A 278 -0.09 -1.44 -2.13
CA ALA A 278 1.33 -1.74 -2.02
C ALA A 278 2.12 -0.92 -3.03
N ALA A 279 1.66 -0.84 -4.28
CA ALA A 279 2.25 0.04 -5.30
C ALA A 279 2.22 1.52 -4.88
N TYR A 280 1.14 2.00 -4.27
CA TYR A 280 1.05 3.35 -3.70
C TYR A 280 2.19 3.60 -2.70
N LEU A 281 2.33 2.75 -1.68
CA LEU A 281 3.34 2.97 -0.65
C LEU A 281 4.78 2.85 -1.19
N SER A 282 5.00 1.92 -2.13
CA SER A 282 6.33 1.57 -2.64
C SER A 282 6.84 2.52 -3.72
N ILE A 283 5.92 3.03 -4.54
CA ILE A 283 6.24 3.84 -5.73
C ILE A 283 5.87 5.30 -5.49
N ILE A 284 4.59 5.55 -5.18
CA ILE A 284 4.00 6.88 -5.17
C ILE A 284 4.56 7.73 -4.04
N VAL A 285 4.59 7.21 -2.82
CA VAL A 285 5.04 7.98 -1.64
C VAL A 285 6.49 8.45 -1.81
N PRO A 286 7.49 7.59 -2.13
CA PRO A 286 8.84 8.04 -2.44
C PRO A 286 8.92 8.99 -3.65
N ALA A 287 8.14 8.73 -4.70
CA ALA A 287 8.13 9.55 -5.91
C ALA A 287 7.58 10.97 -5.66
N ILE A 288 6.60 11.15 -4.78
CA ILE A 288 6.10 12.47 -4.36
C ILE A 288 7.25 13.31 -3.76
N PHE A 289 8.01 12.72 -2.83
CA PHE A 289 9.15 13.40 -2.20
C PHE A 289 10.26 13.74 -3.21
N TYR A 290 10.54 12.81 -4.12
CA TYR A 290 11.51 13.02 -5.20
C TYR A 290 11.08 14.15 -6.15
N LEU A 291 9.86 14.08 -6.73
CA LEU A 291 9.36 15.07 -7.69
C LEU A 291 9.21 16.45 -7.08
N THR A 292 8.78 16.54 -5.81
CA THR A 292 8.70 17.81 -5.09
C THR A 292 10.09 18.45 -4.93
N GLY A 293 11.09 17.65 -4.56
CA GLY A 293 12.48 18.12 -4.50
C GLY A 293 12.99 18.63 -5.84
N GLN A 294 12.71 17.89 -6.91
CA GLN A 294 13.08 18.28 -8.28
C GLN A 294 12.39 19.58 -8.74
N TYR A 295 11.11 19.75 -8.44
CA TYR A 295 10.33 20.95 -8.77
C TYR A 295 10.98 22.22 -8.19
N PHE A 296 11.43 22.17 -6.93
CA PHE A 296 12.08 23.31 -6.29
C PHE A 296 13.54 23.52 -6.72
N SER A 297 14.18 22.48 -7.27
CA SER A 297 15.58 22.52 -7.69
C SER A 297 15.81 22.89 -9.16
N HIS A 298 14.84 22.67 -10.06
CA HIS A 298 15.03 22.92 -11.50
C HIS A 298 14.49 24.26 -11.97
N ALA A 299 15.12 24.81 -13.03
CA ALA A 299 14.67 26.03 -13.70
C ALA A 299 13.35 25.80 -14.47
N ASN A 300 13.30 24.77 -15.33
CA ASN A 300 12.05 24.37 -15.99
C ASN A 300 11.22 23.50 -15.04
N LYS A 301 10.12 24.07 -14.54
CA LYS A 301 9.21 23.46 -13.56
C LYS A 301 8.00 22.77 -14.18
N LYS A 302 7.69 23.10 -15.44
CA LYS A 302 6.51 22.62 -16.17
C LYS A 302 6.37 21.09 -16.18
N PRO A 303 7.42 20.30 -16.49
CA PRO A 303 7.27 18.85 -16.49
C PRO A 303 7.05 18.29 -15.08
N TYR A 304 7.66 18.90 -14.06
CA TYR A 304 7.52 18.44 -12.67
C TYR A 304 6.16 18.75 -12.08
N ILE A 305 5.59 19.93 -12.35
CA ILE A 305 4.22 20.22 -11.91
C ILE A 305 3.21 19.30 -12.58
N PHE A 306 3.40 19.01 -13.87
CA PHE A 306 2.57 18.04 -14.59
C PHE A 306 2.66 16.64 -13.97
N LEU A 307 3.88 16.17 -13.66
CA LEU A 307 4.07 14.90 -12.98
C LEU A 307 3.52 14.89 -11.54
N LEU A 308 3.55 16.02 -10.82
CA LEU A 308 2.90 16.17 -9.52
C LEU A 308 1.37 16.12 -9.61
N CYS A 309 0.76 16.55 -10.72
CA CYS A 309 -0.65 16.31 -10.98
C CYS A 309 -0.91 14.83 -11.29
N CYS A 310 -0.11 14.24 -12.20
CA CYS A 310 -0.23 12.84 -12.58
C CYS A 310 -0.10 11.89 -11.38
N ILE A 311 0.82 12.17 -10.45
CA ILE A 311 1.04 11.31 -9.29
C ILE A 311 -0.12 11.33 -8.29
N GLN A 312 -0.84 12.46 -8.16
CA GLN A 312 -2.06 12.53 -7.33
C GLN A 312 -3.20 11.72 -7.96
N ILE A 313 -3.38 11.84 -9.27
CA ILE A 313 -4.36 11.04 -10.03
C ILE A 313 -4.02 9.55 -9.93
N ALA A 314 -2.75 9.19 -10.19
CA ALA A 314 -2.27 7.82 -10.09
C ALA A 314 -2.47 7.23 -8.69
N ALA A 315 -2.26 8.02 -7.64
CA ALA A 315 -2.50 7.56 -6.27
C ALA A 315 -3.95 7.16 -6.02
N ILE A 316 -4.91 7.96 -6.50
CA ILE A 316 -6.35 7.67 -6.40
C ILE A 316 -6.69 6.38 -7.15
N GLY A 317 -6.13 6.21 -8.36
CA GLY A 317 -6.35 5.01 -9.17
C GLY A 317 -5.73 3.74 -8.59
N LEU A 318 -4.61 3.84 -7.86
CA LEU A 318 -3.94 2.70 -7.22
C LEU A 318 -4.68 2.21 -5.97
N THR A 319 -5.32 3.11 -5.23
CA THR A 319 -6.06 2.72 -4.02
C THR A 319 -7.03 3.82 -3.64
N ASN A 320 -8.22 3.43 -3.17
CA ASN A 320 -9.23 4.37 -2.66
C ASN A 320 -8.66 5.32 -1.59
N PHE A 321 -7.76 4.85 -0.73
CA PHE A 321 -7.12 5.67 0.30
C PHE A 321 -6.15 6.72 -0.28
N GLY A 322 -5.74 6.58 -1.54
CA GLY A 322 -4.82 7.48 -2.21
C GLY A 322 -5.35 8.92 -2.31
N MET A 323 -6.68 9.10 -2.39
CA MET A 323 -7.30 10.44 -2.38
C MET A 323 -7.03 11.22 -1.09
N LEU A 324 -6.77 10.53 0.02
CA LEU A 324 -6.44 11.12 1.30
C LEU A 324 -4.92 11.12 1.53
N ALA A 325 -4.27 9.98 1.27
CA ALA A 325 -2.88 9.77 1.63
C ALA A 325 -1.90 10.56 0.76
N ALA A 326 -2.17 10.67 -0.53
CA ALA A 326 -1.30 11.36 -1.48
C ALA A 326 -1.19 12.87 -1.23
N PRO A 327 -2.28 13.60 -0.92
CA PRO A 327 -2.15 15.01 -0.54
C PRO A 327 -1.43 15.18 0.80
N LEU A 328 -1.62 14.28 1.79
CA LEU A 328 -0.85 14.32 3.04
C LEU A 328 0.65 14.10 2.79
N ALA A 329 1.00 13.12 1.96
CA ALA A 329 2.38 12.85 1.55
C ALA A 329 3.01 14.06 0.85
N ALA A 330 2.25 14.72 -0.04
CA ALA A 330 2.72 15.87 -0.78
C ALA A 330 2.83 17.13 0.10
N LEU A 331 1.95 17.33 1.09
CA LEU A 331 2.12 18.37 2.11
C LEU A 331 3.40 18.15 2.92
N GLY A 332 3.65 16.90 3.36
CA GLY A 332 4.90 16.53 4.02
C GLY A 332 6.13 16.77 3.13
N ALA A 333 6.05 16.43 1.85
CA ALA A 333 7.12 16.67 0.88
C ALA A 333 7.38 18.16 0.64
N ILE A 334 6.33 18.99 0.51
CA ILE A 334 6.46 20.44 0.37
C ILE A 334 7.07 21.01 1.65
N ALA A 335 6.54 20.69 2.84
CA ALA A 335 7.09 21.17 4.11
C ALA A 335 8.58 20.78 4.30
N SER A 336 8.95 19.57 3.88
CA SER A 336 10.35 19.10 3.91
C SER A 336 11.29 19.88 2.99
N ASN A 337 10.78 20.49 1.91
CA ASN A 337 11.59 21.27 0.97
C ASN A 337 11.56 22.78 1.27
N TYR A 338 10.98 23.22 2.39
CA TYR A 338 10.90 24.64 2.77
C TYR A 338 12.21 25.44 2.63
N PRO A 339 13.39 24.94 3.04
CA PRO A 339 14.65 25.67 2.87
C PRO A 339 15.00 25.96 1.40
N LYS A 340 14.53 25.13 0.46
CA LYS A 340 14.76 25.34 -0.98
C LYS A 340 13.86 26.42 -1.58
N PHE A 341 12.74 26.77 -0.94
CA PHE A 341 11.76 27.70 -1.51
C PHE A 341 11.36 28.90 -0.65
N ILE A 342 11.89 29.06 0.57
CA ILE A 342 11.58 30.20 1.43
C ILE A 342 11.80 31.57 0.74
N PHE A 343 12.77 31.66 -0.19
CA PHE A 343 13.05 32.86 -0.99
C PHE A 343 12.45 32.84 -2.39
N LYS A 344 11.60 31.87 -2.71
CA LYS A 344 10.95 31.77 -4.03
C LYS A 344 9.70 32.63 -4.09
N LYS A 345 9.28 32.95 -5.32
CA LYS A 345 8.07 33.74 -5.56
C LYS A 345 6.85 32.99 -5.06
N ARG A 346 5.90 33.70 -4.41
CA ARG A 346 4.63 33.15 -3.91
C ARG A 346 3.90 32.28 -4.94
N ARG A 347 3.91 32.69 -6.22
CA ARG A 347 3.33 31.93 -7.34
C ARG A 347 3.87 30.51 -7.44
N GLU A 348 5.17 30.30 -7.23
CA GLU A 348 5.78 28.97 -7.34
C GLU A 348 5.36 28.05 -6.20
N ILE A 349 5.15 28.59 -5.01
CA ILE A 349 4.65 27.84 -3.85
C ILE A 349 3.19 27.48 -4.08
N LEU A 350 2.36 28.43 -4.54
CA LEU A 350 0.97 28.17 -4.88
C LEU A 350 0.84 27.12 -5.99
N SER A 351 1.72 27.16 -7.00
CA SER A 351 1.79 26.12 -8.03
C SER A 351 2.21 24.76 -7.47
N ALA A 352 3.08 24.68 -6.45
CA ALA A 352 3.39 23.39 -5.82
C ALA A 352 2.21 22.83 -5.01
N ILE A 353 1.35 23.70 -4.48
CA ILE A 353 0.15 23.35 -3.69
C ILE A 353 -1.02 22.96 -4.61
N SER A 354 -1.11 23.49 -5.83
CA SER A 354 -2.28 23.26 -6.70
C SER A 354 -2.60 21.80 -7.01
N PRO A 355 -1.64 20.85 -7.15
CA PRO A 355 -1.98 19.43 -7.33
C PRO A 355 -2.77 18.83 -6.16
N LEU A 356 -2.66 19.41 -4.96
CA LEU A 356 -3.39 18.96 -3.77
C LEU A 356 -4.90 19.22 -3.84
N LEU A 357 -5.34 20.02 -4.83
CA LEU A 357 -6.76 20.26 -5.08
C LEU A 357 -7.41 19.11 -5.87
N ILE A 358 -6.61 18.27 -6.55
CA ILE A 358 -7.10 17.17 -7.39
C ILE A 358 -7.99 16.18 -6.61
N PRO A 359 -7.65 15.77 -5.37
CA PRO A 359 -8.48 14.82 -4.65
C PRO A 359 -9.78 15.41 -4.06
N ILE A 360 -9.94 16.75 -4.02
CA ILE A 360 -11.08 17.39 -3.35
C ILE A 360 -12.44 16.94 -3.91
N PRO A 361 -12.69 16.91 -5.23
CA PRO A 361 -13.96 16.45 -5.77
C PRO A 361 -14.29 15.00 -5.38
N TYR A 362 -13.27 14.14 -5.29
CA TYR A 362 -13.41 12.74 -4.88
C TYR A 362 -13.81 12.65 -3.40
N LEU A 363 -13.09 13.38 -2.53
CA LEU A 363 -13.38 13.45 -1.10
C LEU A 363 -14.79 13.99 -0.84
N LEU A 364 -15.21 15.04 -1.55
CA LEU A 364 -16.57 15.58 -1.46
C LEU A 364 -17.61 14.55 -1.92
N THR A 365 -17.35 13.84 -3.02
CA THR A 365 -18.26 12.80 -3.52
C THR A 365 -18.41 11.68 -2.48
N VAL A 366 -17.31 11.22 -1.89
CA VAL A 366 -17.35 10.22 -0.82
C VAL A 366 -18.11 10.77 0.38
N ALA A 367 -17.78 11.96 0.87
CA ALA A 367 -18.44 12.57 2.03
C ALA A 367 -19.96 12.73 1.84
N MET A 368 -20.42 13.13 0.65
CA MET A 368 -21.84 13.24 0.33
C MET A 368 -22.56 11.89 0.31
N GLN A 369 -21.87 10.82 -0.08
CA GLN A 369 -22.41 9.46 -0.12
C GLN A 369 -22.42 8.77 1.26
N TYR A 370 -21.66 9.29 2.22
CA TYR A 370 -21.63 8.79 3.60
C TYR A 370 -22.77 9.32 4.50
N ASN A 371 -23.75 10.05 3.94
CA ASN A 371 -24.93 10.51 4.66
C ASN A 371 -25.96 9.38 4.83
N THR A 372 -25.73 8.44 5.76
CA THR A 372 -26.72 7.64 6.51
C THR A 372 -26.05 6.46 7.22
N GLY A 373 -25.90 6.51 8.55
CA GLY A 373 -25.91 5.32 9.42
C GLY A 373 -24.81 4.24 9.30
N HIS A 374 -23.86 4.32 8.36
CA HIS A 374 -22.91 3.22 8.13
C HIS A 374 -22.06 2.88 9.36
N THR A 375 -22.07 1.60 9.72
CA THR A 375 -21.41 0.93 10.87
C THR A 375 -19.88 1.12 10.98
N VAL A 376 -19.26 1.73 9.98
CA VAL A 376 -17.81 1.96 9.92
C VAL A 376 -17.36 3.11 10.82
N ILE A 377 -18.23 4.10 11.08
CA ILE A 377 -17.93 5.23 11.96
C ILE A 377 -18.02 4.84 13.45
N SER A 378 -18.77 3.77 13.78
CA SER A 378 -18.90 3.24 15.14
C SER A 378 -17.76 2.29 15.56
N SER A 379 -16.74 2.09 14.72
CA SER A 379 -15.57 1.28 15.08
C SER A 379 -14.71 1.97 16.14
N GLU A 380 -14.15 1.20 17.07
CA GLU A 380 -13.24 1.73 18.09
C GLU A 380 -12.00 2.38 17.45
N THR A 381 -11.59 3.53 17.99
CA THR A 381 -10.41 4.26 17.51
C THR A 381 -9.15 3.69 18.12
N GLU A 382 -8.23 3.18 17.29
CA GLU A 382 -6.87 2.82 17.73
C GLU A 382 -6.14 4.07 18.27
N THR A 383 -5.49 3.93 19.42
CA THR A 383 -4.61 4.96 19.99
C THR A 383 -3.35 5.13 19.15
N ALA A 384 -2.68 6.29 19.25
CA ALA A 384 -1.42 6.52 18.55
C ALA A 384 -0.34 5.47 18.84
N HIS A 385 -0.27 4.97 20.09
CA HIS A 385 0.66 3.90 20.46
C HIS A 385 0.30 2.58 19.76
N GLN A 386 -0.98 2.18 19.78
CA GLN A 386 -1.44 0.99 19.07
C GLN A 386 -1.19 1.07 17.56
N VAL A 387 -1.34 2.26 16.96
CA VAL A 387 -0.97 2.47 15.56
C VAL A 387 0.53 2.25 15.36
N TRP A 388 1.37 2.84 16.20
CA TRP A 388 2.83 2.68 16.08
C TRP A 388 3.25 1.22 16.21
N THR A 389 2.79 0.51 17.25
CA THR A 389 3.15 -0.90 17.48
C THR A 389 2.50 -1.83 16.45
N SER A 390 1.27 -1.57 15.98
CA SER A 390 0.67 -2.38 14.92
C SER A 390 1.39 -2.24 13.57
N VAL A 391 2.11 -1.14 13.34
CA VAL A 391 2.85 -0.91 12.09
C VAL A 391 4.32 -1.33 12.18
N PHE A 392 4.99 -1.09 13.31
CA PHE A 392 6.43 -1.39 13.47
C PHE A 392 6.73 -2.56 14.39
N GLY A 393 5.73 -3.15 15.03
CA GLY A 393 5.91 -4.26 15.93
C GLY A 393 6.46 -3.85 17.30
N GLU A 394 6.54 -4.82 18.19
CA GLU A 394 7.01 -4.64 19.56
C GLU A 394 8.54 -4.57 19.62
N ARG A 395 9.26 -5.24 18.70
CA ARG A 395 10.73 -5.27 18.69
C ARG A 395 11.34 -4.22 17.76
N GLN A 396 10.88 -4.14 16.51
CA GLN A 396 11.47 -3.27 15.49
C GLN A 396 11.15 -1.78 15.70
N GLN A 397 10.14 -1.45 16.49
CA GLN A 397 9.80 -0.05 16.83
C GLN A 397 10.99 0.75 17.39
N PHE A 398 11.84 0.13 18.20
CA PHE A 398 12.99 0.82 18.81
C PHE A 398 14.04 1.19 17.76
N LEU A 399 14.32 0.28 16.83
CA LEU A 399 15.24 0.53 15.72
C LEU A 399 14.71 1.65 14.82
N VAL A 400 13.44 1.57 14.44
CA VAL A 400 12.80 2.58 13.58
C VAL A 400 12.83 3.95 14.25
N ALA A 401 12.39 4.05 15.51
CA ALA A 401 12.41 5.32 16.25
C ALA A 401 13.83 5.91 16.33
N LEU A 402 14.82 5.09 16.69
CA LEU A 402 16.21 5.53 16.80
C LEU A 402 16.71 6.07 15.45
N LEU A 403 16.48 5.35 14.35
CA LEU A 403 16.94 5.77 13.03
C LEU A 403 16.26 7.07 12.57
N LEU A 404 14.96 7.23 12.81
CA LEU A 404 14.22 8.45 12.44
C LEU A 404 14.69 9.69 13.21
N LEU A 405 15.11 9.54 14.47
CA LEU A 405 15.66 10.63 15.27
C LEU A 405 17.15 10.88 14.99
N LEU A 406 17.92 9.82 14.73
CA LEU A 406 19.36 9.89 14.52
C LEU A 406 19.74 10.51 13.17
N GLY A 407 19.00 10.20 12.10
CA GLY A 407 19.32 10.72 10.75
C GLY A 407 19.47 12.25 10.69
N PRO A 408 18.48 13.02 11.18
CA PRO A 408 18.57 14.47 11.30
C PRO A 408 19.75 14.97 12.14
N LEU A 409 20.08 14.28 13.23
CA LEU A 409 21.23 14.64 14.08
C LEU A 409 22.56 14.52 13.31
N LEU A 410 22.69 13.47 12.50
CA LEU A 410 23.90 13.16 11.74
C LEU A 410 24.05 13.98 10.45
N ALA A 411 22.96 14.54 9.93
CA ALA A 411 22.99 15.36 8.74
C ALA A 411 23.86 16.60 8.95
N THR A 412 24.86 16.79 8.10
CA THR A 412 25.82 17.89 8.20
C THR A 412 25.24 19.19 7.66
N ASP A 413 24.53 19.13 6.53
CA ASP A 413 23.94 20.30 5.89
C ASP A 413 22.50 20.59 6.38
N ARG A 414 22.13 21.87 6.34
CA ARG A 414 20.82 22.37 6.80
C ARG A 414 19.65 21.79 5.99
N ILE A 415 19.82 21.59 4.69
CA ILE A 415 18.75 21.15 3.80
C ILE A 415 18.40 19.70 4.10
N THR A 416 19.38 18.79 4.11
CA THR A 416 19.20 17.38 4.43
C THR A 416 18.66 17.21 5.84
N ARG A 417 19.21 17.93 6.83
CA ARG A 417 18.69 17.91 8.21
C ARG A 417 17.21 18.24 8.24
N TRP A 418 16.80 19.35 7.62
CA TRP A 418 15.40 19.77 7.59
C TRP A 418 14.50 18.76 6.86
N ARG A 419 14.97 18.23 5.73
CA ARG A 419 14.24 17.24 4.92
C ARG A 419 14.02 15.92 5.65
N LEU A 420 14.91 15.56 6.59
CA LEU A 420 14.75 14.39 7.45
C LEU A 420 13.95 14.72 8.72
N SER A 421 14.08 15.92 9.28
CA SER A 421 13.37 16.32 10.50
C SER A 421 11.87 16.54 10.29
N VAL A 422 11.49 17.36 9.31
CA VAL A 422 10.11 17.86 9.21
C VAL A 422 9.07 16.76 8.98
N PRO A 423 9.29 15.80 8.07
CA PRO A 423 8.34 14.70 7.89
C PRO A 423 8.14 13.88 9.18
N VAL A 424 9.21 13.55 9.88
CA VAL A 424 9.15 12.77 11.13
C VAL A 424 8.50 13.59 12.24
N PHE A 425 8.77 14.89 12.32
CA PHE A 425 8.10 15.79 13.25
C PHE A 425 6.59 15.84 12.99
N ILE A 426 6.15 15.98 11.73
CA ILE A 426 4.72 15.93 11.38
C ILE A 426 4.10 14.59 11.81
N LEU A 427 4.79 13.48 11.57
CA LEU A 427 4.30 12.17 11.99
C LEU A 427 4.08 12.08 13.50
N LEU A 428 5.07 12.46 14.31
CA LEU A 428 5.03 12.26 15.76
C LEU A 428 4.23 13.36 16.49
N ALA A 429 4.36 14.62 16.06
CA ALA A 429 3.77 15.77 16.73
C ALA A 429 2.33 16.07 16.27
N LEU A 430 1.95 15.63 15.05
CA LEU A 430 0.61 15.81 14.52
C LEU A 430 -0.14 14.47 14.42
N TYR A 431 0.32 13.56 13.55
CA TYR A 431 -0.46 12.36 13.24
C TYR A 431 -0.57 11.37 14.39
N LEU A 432 0.54 11.08 15.06
CA LEU A 432 0.61 10.13 16.19
C LEU A 432 0.68 10.85 17.54
N ASN A 433 0.20 12.09 17.60
CA ASN A 433 0.09 12.80 18.86
C ASN A 433 -1.09 12.25 19.67
N PRO A 434 -0.90 11.84 20.94
CA PRO A 434 -1.96 11.25 21.76
C PRO A 434 -3.19 12.17 21.88
N PHE A 435 -3.01 13.49 21.87
CA PHE A 435 -4.10 14.47 22.00
C PHE A 435 -4.83 14.75 20.68
N LEU A 436 -4.20 14.49 19.53
CA LEU A 436 -4.80 14.75 18.21
C LEU A 436 -5.26 13.47 17.50
N SER A 437 -4.73 12.31 17.89
CA SER A 437 -4.98 11.02 17.25
C SER A 437 -6.47 10.68 17.12
N SER A 438 -7.27 10.92 18.15
CA SER A 438 -8.73 10.68 18.10
C SER A 438 -9.42 11.58 17.07
N ILE A 439 -9.02 12.85 16.99
CA ILE A 439 -9.58 13.82 16.02
C ILE A 439 -9.19 13.40 14.59
N ILE A 440 -7.93 13.05 14.37
CA ILE A 440 -7.43 12.65 13.05
C ILE A 440 -8.07 11.33 12.61
N SER A 441 -8.20 10.36 13.53
CA SER A 441 -8.86 9.08 13.30
C SER A 441 -10.33 9.27 12.89
N LYS A 442 -11.07 10.12 13.60
CA LYS A 442 -12.51 10.32 13.37
C LYS A 442 -12.85 11.25 12.20
N TYR A 443 -12.09 12.33 12.00
CA TYR A 443 -12.47 13.41 11.09
C TYR A 443 -11.58 13.56 9.86
N VAL A 444 -10.34 13.08 9.91
CA VAL A 444 -9.43 13.16 8.75
C VAL A 444 -9.47 11.85 7.99
N THR A 445 -9.21 10.74 8.68
CA THR A 445 -9.17 9.39 8.09
C THR A 445 -10.51 8.67 8.32
N THR A 446 -10.48 7.49 8.91
CA THR A 446 -11.60 6.80 9.59
C THR A 446 -10.95 5.81 10.57
N PRO A 447 -11.63 5.40 11.66
CA PRO A 447 -11.02 4.52 12.65
C PRO A 447 -10.34 3.26 12.08
N PRO A 448 -10.93 2.51 11.12
CA PRO A 448 -10.33 1.28 10.60
C PRO A 448 -9.06 1.47 9.74
N VAL A 449 -8.80 2.70 9.27
CA VAL A 449 -7.65 3.00 8.39
C VAL A 449 -6.74 4.08 8.95
N TYR A 450 -6.96 4.54 10.18
CA TYR A 450 -6.15 5.58 10.83
C TYR A 450 -4.66 5.24 10.82
N TRP A 451 -4.29 4.00 11.06
CA TRP A 451 -2.90 3.54 11.01
C TRP A 451 -2.17 3.82 9.68
N ARG A 452 -2.92 4.00 8.57
CA ARG A 452 -2.35 4.35 7.26
C ARG A 452 -1.81 5.78 7.20
N VAL A 453 -1.99 6.63 8.22
CA VAL A 453 -1.27 7.92 8.30
C VAL A 453 0.25 7.73 8.26
N VAL A 454 0.74 6.60 8.79
CA VAL A 454 2.16 6.21 8.75
C VAL A 454 2.64 5.97 7.30
N TRP A 455 1.72 5.59 6.41
CA TRP A 455 1.98 5.36 4.98
C TRP A 455 2.00 6.66 4.15
N SER A 456 1.79 7.83 4.76
CA SER A 456 1.93 9.10 4.04
C SER A 456 3.41 9.52 3.87
N LEU A 457 4.35 8.85 4.54
CA LEU A 457 5.76 9.23 4.57
C LEU A 457 6.68 8.07 4.17
N PRO A 458 7.80 8.33 3.46
CA PRO A 458 8.77 7.30 3.08
C PRO A 458 9.71 6.99 4.24
N ILE A 459 9.17 6.46 5.34
CA ILE A 459 9.87 6.23 6.62
C ILE A 459 11.13 5.37 6.44
N LEU A 460 11.05 4.32 5.62
CA LEU A 460 12.18 3.46 5.31
C LEU A 460 13.31 4.20 4.58
N ALA A 461 12.99 5.21 3.77
CA ALA A 461 14.00 6.05 3.13
C ALA A 461 14.73 6.92 4.17
N PHE A 462 14.01 7.47 5.15
CA PHE A 462 14.61 8.27 6.22
C PHE A 462 15.49 7.41 7.13
N ALA A 463 15.05 6.19 7.46
CA ALA A 463 15.85 5.23 8.20
C ALA A 463 17.12 4.82 7.43
N ALA A 464 17.02 4.55 6.12
CA ALA A 464 18.17 4.26 5.27
C ALA A 464 19.15 5.43 5.19
N ALA A 465 18.65 6.67 5.11
CA ALA A 465 19.47 7.87 5.14
C ALA A 465 20.24 7.99 6.46
N ALA A 466 19.62 7.67 7.61
CA ALA A 466 20.27 7.69 8.91
C ALA A 466 21.45 6.72 8.99
N ILE A 467 21.28 5.46 8.57
CA ILE A 467 22.36 4.47 8.53
C ILE A 467 23.47 4.91 7.56
N THR A 468 23.10 5.43 6.40
CA THR A 468 24.05 5.94 5.39
C THR A 468 24.92 7.06 5.98
N LEU A 469 24.29 8.02 6.66
CA LEU A 469 24.99 9.12 7.32
C LEU A 469 25.89 8.61 8.45
N LEU A 470 25.42 7.67 9.27
CA LEU A 470 26.20 7.07 10.35
C LEU A 470 27.47 6.39 9.84
N ILE A 471 27.34 5.48 8.87
CA ILE A 471 28.47 4.78 8.26
C ILE A 471 29.50 5.77 7.74
N SER A 472 29.02 6.85 7.14
CA SER A 472 29.92 7.82 6.54
C SER A 472 30.61 8.70 7.58
N ARG A 473 29.90 9.11 8.63
CA ARG A 473 30.49 9.87 9.75
C ARG A 473 31.49 9.02 10.53
N LEU A 474 31.29 7.71 10.64
CA LEU A 474 32.27 6.78 11.20
C LEU A 474 33.52 6.63 10.33
N LYS A 475 33.40 6.75 9.00
CA LYS A 475 34.59 6.78 8.13
C LYS A 475 35.38 8.08 8.30
N ASP A 476 34.68 9.19 8.47
CA ASP A 476 35.29 10.51 8.65
C ASP A 476 35.86 10.68 10.08
N GLU A 477 35.22 10.11 11.09
CA GLU A 477 35.57 10.20 12.52
C GLU A 477 35.55 8.81 13.21
N PRO A 478 36.49 7.89 12.88
CA PRO A 478 36.44 6.50 13.33
C PRO A 478 36.62 6.30 14.84
N THR A 479 37.20 7.28 15.55
CA THR A 479 37.42 7.25 16.99
C THR A 479 36.32 7.94 17.80
N SER A 480 35.25 8.39 17.14
CA SER A 480 34.14 9.09 17.79
C SER A 480 33.28 8.11 18.61
N LEU A 481 33.52 8.05 19.92
CA LEU A 481 32.74 7.25 20.87
C LEU A 481 31.21 7.40 20.74
N PRO A 482 30.61 8.59 20.56
CA PRO A 482 29.15 8.69 20.41
C PRO A 482 28.64 8.04 19.11
N LEU A 483 29.41 8.09 18.03
CA LEU A 483 29.06 7.41 16.77
C LEU A 483 29.22 5.88 16.90
N ILE A 484 30.29 5.44 17.56
CA ILE A 484 30.52 4.01 17.85
C ILE A 484 29.37 3.48 18.73
N ALA A 485 28.99 4.20 19.79
CA ALA A 485 27.88 3.82 20.64
C ALA A 485 26.55 3.73 19.87
N ALA A 486 26.25 4.70 19.00
CA ALA A 486 25.07 4.65 18.14
C ALA A 486 25.09 3.43 17.20
N ALA A 487 26.24 3.13 16.58
CA ALA A 487 26.39 1.96 15.73
C ALA A 487 26.24 0.65 16.50
N SER A 488 26.82 0.54 17.70
CA SER A 488 26.68 -0.63 18.57
C SER A 488 25.23 -0.86 19.00
N VAL A 489 24.50 0.20 19.37
CA VAL A 489 23.08 0.09 19.72
C VAL A 489 22.24 -0.32 18.51
N ILE A 490 22.48 0.27 17.33
CA ILE A 490 21.80 -0.13 16.10
C ILE A 490 22.09 -1.60 15.78
N PHE A 491 23.34 -2.03 15.90
CA PHE A 491 23.73 -3.42 15.67
C PHE A 491 23.05 -4.37 16.66
N TYR A 492 23.00 -4.01 17.94
CA TYR A 492 22.25 -4.76 18.95
C TYR A 492 20.76 -4.86 18.60
N LEU A 493 20.12 -3.76 18.21
CA LEU A 493 18.71 -3.76 17.83
C LEU A 493 18.44 -4.57 16.55
N ILE A 494 19.38 -4.59 15.60
CA ILE A 494 19.31 -5.47 14.43
C ILE A 494 19.34 -6.94 14.86
N ILE A 495 20.24 -7.32 15.77
CA ILE A 495 20.30 -8.69 16.30
C ILE A 495 19.02 -9.03 17.07
N TYR A 496 18.56 -8.13 17.93
CA TYR A 496 17.37 -8.29 18.76
C TYR A 496 16.09 -8.51 17.93
N SER A 497 16.03 -7.96 16.72
CA SER A 497 14.86 -8.04 15.83
C SER A 497 15.09 -8.92 14.59
N ALA A 498 16.15 -9.73 14.55
CA ALA A 498 16.56 -10.46 13.36
C ALA A 498 15.57 -11.55 12.91
N ASP A 499 14.86 -12.15 13.86
CA ASP A 499 13.82 -13.17 13.61
C ASP A 499 12.54 -12.58 13.02
N GLU A 500 12.30 -11.28 13.22
CA GLU A 500 11.09 -10.58 12.76
C GLU A 500 11.20 -10.00 11.34
N ASN A 501 12.04 -10.60 10.49
CA ASN A 501 12.29 -10.08 9.15
C ASN A 501 11.13 -10.34 8.17
N SER A 502 11.11 -9.60 7.06
CA SER A 502 10.05 -9.71 6.04
C SER A 502 10.00 -11.06 5.34
N LEU A 503 11.04 -11.90 5.47
CA LEU A 503 11.16 -13.21 4.83
C LEU A 503 10.83 -14.39 5.77
N ARG A 504 10.34 -14.13 6.99
CA ARG A 504 9.85 -15.21 7.87
C ARG A 504 8.62 -15.91 7.26
N LYS A 505 8.39 -17.16 7.65
CA LYS A 505 7.35 -18.03 7.08
C LYS A 505 5.94 -17.41 7.17
N GLU A 506 5.65 -16.70 8.25
CA GLU A 506 4.38 -16.01 8.49
C GLU A 506 4.13 -14.87 7.49
N ASN A 507 5.20 -14.30 6.95
CA ASN A 507 5.12 -13.22 5.97
C ASN A 507 5.02 -13.74 4.54
N ILE A 508 5.85 -14.73 4.17
CA ILE A 508 6.02 -15.13 2.77
C ILE A 508 5.37 -16.45 2.36
N GLY A 509 4.85 -17.22 3.33
CA GLY A 509 4.36 -18.58 3.10
C GLY A 509 5.50 -19.57 2.83
N GLU A 510 5.19 -20.67 2.14
CA GLU A 510 6.22 -21.64 1.74
C GLU A 510 7.07 -21.11 0.59
N ILE A 511 8.39 -20.99 0.82
CA ILE A 511 9.36 -20.69 -0.23
C ILE A 511 9.48 -21.92 -1.13
N GLY A 512 9.19 -21.79 -2.43
CA GLY A 512 9.46 -22.87 -3.36
C GLY A 512 8.76 -22.80 -4.71
N LYS A 513 7.74 -21.95 -4.86
CA LYS A 513 7.01 -21.79 -6.12
C LYS A 513 7.24 -20.41 -6.70
N PHE A 514 8.20 -20.31 -7.60
CA PHE A 514 8.45 -19.09 -8.38
C PHE A 514 7.26 -18.81 -9.30
N ALA A 515 6.78 -17.57 -9.35
CA ALA A 515 5.66 -17.15 -10.19
C ALA A 515 4.36 -17.94 -9.95
N ALA A 516 4.01 -18.19 -8.68
CA ALA A 516 2.79 -18.90 -8.30
C ALA A 516 1.56 -17.98 -8.24
N LEU A 517 0.36 -18.58 -8.31
CA LEU A 517 -0.93 -17.88 -8.19
C LEU A 517 -1.26 -17.38 -6.78
N LYS A 518 -0.30 -17.34 -5.84
CA LYS A 518 -0.47 -16.82 -4.47
C LYS A 518 -1.73 -17.32 -3.73
N VAL A 519 -2.21 -18.52 -4.08
CA VAL A 519 -3.31 -19.25 -3.44
C VAL A 519 -2.78 -20.61 -3.01
N ASP A 520 -3.23 -21.14 -1.87
CA ASP A 520 -2.91 -22.52 -1.48
C ASP A 520 -3.44 -23.49 -2.56
N PRO A 521 -2.60 -24.41 -3.07
CA PRO A 521 -3.03 -25.34 -4.12
C PRO A 521 -4.23 -26.22 -3.74
N THR A 522 -4.34 -26.59 -2.45
CA THR A 522 -5.44 -27.39 -1.91
C THR A 522 -6.72 -26.57 -1.93
N ASP A 523 -6.65 -25.31 -1.52
CA ASP A 523 -7.81 -24.41 -1.48
C ASP A 523 -8.28 -24.09 -2.91
N LEU A 524 -7.33 -23.91 -3.85
CA LEU A 524 -7.63 -23.74 -5.26
C LEU A 524 -8.30 -24.98 -5.87
N GLU A 525 -7.86 -26.18 -5.51
CA GLU A 525 -8.48 -27.44 -5.95
C GLU A 525 -9.90 -27.57 -5.41
N VAL A 526 -10.08 -27.36 -4.10
CA VAL A 526 -11.39 -27.41 -3.44
C VAL A 526 -12.35 -26.38 -4.04
N ALA A 527 -11.89 -25.15 -4.30
CA ALA A 527 -12.68 -24.10 -4.94
C ALA A 527 -13.14 -24.52 -6.36
N LYS A 528 -12.24 -25.08 -7.17
CA LYS A 528 -12.57 -25.58 -8.52
C LYS A 528 -13.62 -26.70 -8.47
N VAL A 529 -13.44 -27.67 -7.57
CA VAL A 529 -14.38 -28.79 -7.41
C VAL A 529 -15.74 -28.28 -6.93
N ALA A 530 -15.77 -27.37 -5.95
CA ALA A 530 -17.02 -26.79 -5.45
C ALA A 530 -17.80 -26.06 -6.55
N VAL A 531 -17.12 -25.30 -7.41
CA VAL A 531 -17.76 -24.63 -8.55
C VAL A 531 -18.28 -25.62 -9.59
N GLN A 532 -17.50 -26.65 -9.93
CA GLN A 532 -17.93 -27.70 -10.88
C GLN A 532 -19.11 -28.53 -10.38
N MET A 533 -19.26 -28.69 -9.06
CA MET A 533 -20.36 -29.41 -8.43
C MET A 533 -21.62 -28.57 -8.22
N SER A 534 -21.52 -27.24 -8.40
CA SER A 534 -22.69 -26.38 -8.35
C SER A 534 -23.48 -26.48 -9.65
N PHE A 535 -24.76 -26.82 -9.55
CA PHE A 535 -25.66 -26.95 -10.69
C PHE A 535 -26.58 -25.72 -10.80
N GLY A 536 -26.81 -25.21 -12.00
CA GLY A 536 -27.78 -24.11 -12.21
C GLY A 536 -27.47 -22.84 -11.41
N SER A 537 -28.50 -22.19 -10.88
CA SER A 537 -28.41 -20.93 -10.12
C SER A 537 -28.18 -21.12 -8.61
N CYS A 538 -27.84 -22.33 -8.17
CA CYS A 538 -27.61 -22.64 -6.76
C CYS A 538 -26.50 -21.78 -6.14
N LYS A 539 -26.68 -21.40 -4.88
CA LYS A 539 -25.63 -20.72 -4.12
C LYS A 539 -24.64 -21.70 -3.49
N ILE A 540 -23.38 -21.27 -3.36
CA ILE A 540 -22.33 -22.01 -2.66
C ILE A 540 -22.14 -21.43 -1.25
N LEU A 541 -22.17 -22.31 -0.26
CA LEU A 541 -21.75 -22.02 1.12
C LEU A 541 -20.35 -22.62 1.34
N ALA A 542 -19.37 -21.78 1.67
CA ALA A 542 -18.02 -22.22 1.97
C ALA A 542 -17.36 -21.33 3.04
N PRO A 543 -16.32 -21.81 3.74
CA PRO A 543 -15.52 -20.99 4.64
C PRO A 543 -14.77 -19.89 3.87
N ASP A 544 -14.41 -18.81 4.56
CA ASP A 544 -13.73 -17.63 3.99
C ASP A 544 -12.51 -17.97 3.10
N ASP A 545 -11.72 -18.97 3.49
CA ASP A 545 -10.52 -19.40 2.74
C ASP A 545 -10.86 -19.96 1.36
N ILE A 546 -12.03 -20.57 1.20
CA ILE A 546 -12.49 -21.18 -0.05
C ILE A 546 -13.38 -20.21 -0.84
N SER A 547 -14.37 -19.58 -0.19
CA SER A 547 -15.26 -18.62 -0.85
C SER A 547 -14.49 -17.41 -1.37
N GLY A 548 -13.50 -16.94 -0.62
CA GLY A 548 -12.60 -15.88 -1.04
C GLY A 548 -11.68 -16.25 -2.21
N VAL A 549 -11.49 -17.55 -2.52
CA VAL A 549 -10.81 -18.03 -3.73
C VAL A 549 -11.81 -18.16 -4.88
N ILE A 550 -13.01 -18.69 -4.62
CA ILE A 550 -14.07 -18.81 -5.64
C ILE A 550 -14.42 -17.43 -6.23
N SER A 551 -14.47 -16.37 -5.41
CA SER A 551 -14.76 -15.01 -5.87
C SER A 551 -13.73 -14.47 -6.88
N ARG A 552 -12.55 -15.10 -6.99
CA ARG A 552 -11.48 -14.68 -7.91
C ARG A 552 -11.58 -15.32 -9.29
N PHE A 553 -12.52 -16.24 -9.49
CA PHE A 553 -12.77 -16.82 -10.81
C PHE A 553 -13.58 -15.85 -11.67
N GLU A 554 -13.32 -15.87 -12.97
CA GLU A 554 -13.97 -15.03 -13.97
C GLU A 554 -15.50 -15.22 -13.97
N ILE A 555 -15.94 -16.46 -13.77
CA ILE A 555 -17.34 -16.86 -13.66
C ILE A 555 -17.47 -17.84 -12.49
N HIS A 556 -18.35 -17.54 -11.55
CA HIS A 556 -18.69 -18.45 -10.46
C HIS A 556 -20.18 -18.34 -10.07
N PRO A 557 -20.77 -19.39 -9.47
CA PRO A 557 -22.11 -19.33 -8.89
C PRO A 557 -22.19 -18.34 -7.73
N PRO A 558 -23.38 -17.84 -7.37
CA PRO A 558 -23.49 -16.89 -6.26
C PRO A 558 -23.03 -17.50 -4.93
N LEU A 559 -22.44 -16.68 -4.08
CA LEU A 559 -21.87 -17.08 -2.79
C LEU A 559 -22.76 -16.62 -1.63
N ILE A 560 -22.92 -17.48 -0.63
CA ILE A 560 -23.62 -17.10 0.61
C ILE A 560 -22.81 -16.07 1.41
N GLY A 561 -21.49 -16.26 1.45
CA GLY A 561 -20.53 -15.39 2.11
C GLY A 561 -19.17 -15.50 1.43
N VAL A 562 -18.44 -14.38 1.40
CA VAL A 562 -17.07 -14.31 0.86
C VAL A 562 -16.07 -14.14 1.99
N ARG A 563 -16.32 -13.17 2.87
CA ARG A 563 -15.62 -12.97 4.14
C ARG A 563 -16.60 -12.57 5.21
N GLY A 564 -16.39 -13.01 6.45
CA GLY A 564 -17.27 -12.67 7.57
C GLY A 564 -17.49 -11.15 7.73
N ILE A 565 -16.43 -10.35 7.53
CA ILE A 565 -16.51 -8.88 7.64
C ILE A 565 -17.26 -8.22 6.46
N TYR A 566 -17.24 -8.82 5.27
CA TYR A 566 -17.88 -8.22 4.08
C TYR A 566 -19.39 -8.30 4.13
N LEU A 567 -19.94 -9.39 4.69
CA LEU A 567 -21.38 -9.49 4.91
C LEU A 567 -21.87 -8.38 5.85
N GLN A 568 -21.11 -8.09 6.92
CA GLN A 568 -21.44 -7.02 7.86
C GLN A 568 -21.36 -5.63 7.21
N MET A 569 -20.40 -5.41 6.32
CA MET A 569 -20.28 -4.15 5.58
C MET A 569 -21.41 -3.94 4.56
N LEU A 570 -22.05 -5.02 4.10
CA LEU A 570 -23.20 -4.98 3.19
C LEU A 570 -24.55 -5.15 3.90
N ALA A 571 -24.57 -5.26 5.23
CA ALA A 571 -25.77 -5.56 6.01
C ALA A 571 -26.91 -4.57 5.75
N ASP A 572 -26.61 -3.29 5.54
CA ASP A 572 -27.58 -2.23 5.25
C ASP A 572 -28.33 -2.45 3.91
N TYR A 573 -27.79 -3.29 3.02
CA TYR A 573 -28.33 -3.58 1.69
C TYR A 573 -29.00 -4.96 1.59
N ILE A 574 -29.03 -5.73 2.69
CA ILE A 574 -29.59 -7.07 2.74
C ILE A 574 -30.78 -7.05 3.70
N GLU A 575 -31.91 -7.63 3.30
CA GLU A 575 -33.07 -7.72 4.19
C GLU A 575 -32.72 -8.53 5.45
N THR A 576 -33.19 -8.09 6.62
CA THR A 576 -32.88 -8.72 7.91
C THR A 576 -33.06 -10.25 7.92
N PRO A 577 -34.16 -10.82 7.37
CA PRO A 577 -34.33 -12.28 7.34
C PRO A 577 -33.29 -12.99 6.48
N GLU A 578 -32.90 -12.40 5.34
CA GLU A 578 -31.84 -12.95 4.49
C GLU A 578 -30.48 -12.85 5.19
N LEU A 579 -30.19 -11.72 5.83
CA LEU A 579 -28.96 -11.50 6.58
C LEU A 579 -28.79 -12.51 7.71
N GLU A 580 -29.84 -12.75 8.50
CA GLU A 580 -29.86 -13.75 9.57
C GLU A 580 -29.68 -15.18 9.04
N ALA A 581 -30.31 -15.51 7.90
CA ALA A 581 -30.12 -16.79 7.24
C ALA A 581 -28.67 -16.98 6.77
N ARG A 582 -28.07 -15.95 6.13
CA ARG A 582 -26.67 -15.99 5.67
C ARG A 582 -25.73 -16.15 6.85
N GLN A 583 -25.94 -15.40 7.93
CA GLN A 583 -25.11 -15.51 9.14
C GLN A 583 -25.21 -16.90 9.78
N THR A 584 -26.43 -17.47 9.83
CA THR A 584 -26.66 -18.83 10.35
C THR A 584 -25.91 -19.87 9.52
N ALA A 585 -25.99 -19.79 8.18
CA ALA A 585 -25.32 -20.69 7.27
C ALA A 585 -23.79 -20.58 7.36
N ILE A 586 -23.25 -19.34 7.38
CA ILE A 586 -21.81 -19.09 7.50
C ILE A 586 -21.26 -19.61 8.84
N ASN A 587 -21.98 -19.36 9.95
CA ASN A 587 -21.58 -19.85 11.27
C ASN A 587 -21.54 -21.38 11.30
N PHE A 588 -22.50 -22.05 10.66
CA PHE A 588 -22.52 -23.51 10.55
C PHE A 588 -21.31 -24.07 9.79
N ALA A 589 -20.92 -23.44 8.67
CA ALA A 589 -19.77 -23.85 7.87
C ALA A 589 -18.42 -23.55 8.55
N SER A 590 -18.33 -22.44 9.28
CA SER A 590 -17.06 -21.87 9.76
C SER A 590 -16.74 -22.16 11.23
N SER A 591 -17.72 -22.54 12.06
CA SER A 591 -17.54 -22.78 13.50
C SER A 591 -18.12 -24.11 13.93
N ASP A 592 -17.73 -24.64 15.09
CA ASP A 592 -18.34 -25.84 15.68
C ASP A 592 -19.76 -25.61 16.23
N ALA A 593 -20.23 -24.35 16.28
CA ALA A 593 -21.55 -24.04 16.77
C ALA A 593 -22.63 -24.65 15.87
N LEU A 594 -23.53 -25.42 16.49
CA LEU A 594 -24.66 -26.05 15.81
C LEU A 594 -25.92 -25.19 15.98
N PRO A 595 -26.45 -24.58 14.91
CA PRO A 595 -27.78 -24.01 14.97
C PRO A 595 -28.83 -25.10 15.17
N SER A 596 -30.01 -24.73 15.65
CA SER A 596 -31.14 -25.67 15.70
C SER A 596 -31.45 -26.18 14.29
N ARG A 597 -31.86 -27.45 14.21
CA ARG A 597 -32.15 -28.12 12.92
C ARG A 597 -33.12 -27.31 12.06
N GLU A 598 -34.19 -26.81 12.67
CA GLU A 598 -35.21 -26.02 11.97
C GLU A 598 -34.65 -24.71 11.42
N ASN A 599 -33.78 -24.03 12.18
CA ASN A 599 -33.17 -22.80 11.74
C ASN A 599 -32.17 -23.04 10.59
N LEU A 600 -31.38 -24.11 10.67
CA LEU A 600 -30.47 -24.49 9.59
C LEU A 600 -31.23 -24.87 8.32
N GLN A 601 -32.25 -25.72 8.44
CA GLN A 601 -33.05 -26.13 7.28
C GLN A 601 -33.73 -24.93 6.63
N ARG A 602 -34.30 -24.02 7.42
CA ARG A 602 -34.92 -22.78 6.94
C ARG A 602 -33.92 -21.88 6.24
N ALA A 603 -32.71 -21.73 6.79
CA ALA A 603 -31.66 -20.90 6.18
C ALA A 603 -31.13 -21.50 4.87
N LEU A 604 -30.85 -22.81 4.83
CA LEU A 604 -30.35 -23.46 3.62
C LEU A 604 -31.40 -23.50 2.50
N SER A 605 -32.68 -23.65 2.84
CA SER A 605 -33.77 -23.64 1.85
C SER A 605 -34.09 -22.23 1.36
N SER A 606 -34.12 -21.22 2.23
CA SER A 606 -34.41 -19.84 1.82
C SER A 606 -33.32 -19.24 0.93
N LEU A 607 -32.08 -19.71 1.08
CA LEU A 607 -30.92 -19.24 0.32
C LEU A 607 -30.60 -20.08 -0.92
N ASP A 608 -31.37 -21.14 -1.20
CA ASP A 608 -31.17 -22.09 -2.31
C ASP A 608 -29.72 -22.62 -2.40
N VAL A 609 -29.21 -23.16 -1.29
CA VAL A 609 -27.82 -23.62 -1.18
C VAL A 609 -27.67 -25.00 -1.84
N GLY A 610 -26.98 -25.08 -2.98
CA GLY A 610 -26.74 -26.36 -3.68
C GLY A 610 -25.47 -27.07 -3.25
N THR A 611 -24.43 -26.31 -2.90
CA THR A 611 -23.10 -26.85 -2.55
C THR A 611 -22.63 -26.27 -1.23
N ILE A 612 -22.16 -27.15 -0.35
CA ILE A 612 -21.64 -26.80 0.98
C ILE A 612 -20.22 -27.35 1.12
N VAL A 613 -19.28 -26.49 1.46
CA VAL A 613 -17.91 -26.83 1.82
C VAL A 613 -17.74 -26.66 3.33
N ILE A 614 -17.15 -27.65 3.99
CA ILE A 614 -16.86 -27.63 5.44
C ILE A 614 -15.41 -28.00 5.67
N ALA A 615 -14.72 -27.23 6.52
CA ALA A 615 -13.40 -27.60 7.00
C ALA A 615 -13.49 -28.85 7.89
N ASN A 616 -12.63 -29.85 7.64
CA ASN A 616 -12.68 -31.15 8.33
C ASN A 616 -12.51 -31.03 9.84
N GLN A 617 -11.75 -30.05 10.30
CA GLN A 617 -11.62 -29.74 11.74
C GLN A 617 -12.96 -29.37 12.38
N ASN A 618 -13.89 -28.82 11.61
CA ASN A 618 -15.24 -28.43 12.05
C ASN A 618 -16.31 -29.48 11.68
N ALA A 619 -15.93 -30.62 11.09
CA ALA A 619 -16.85 -31.63 10.57
C ALA A 619 -17.19 -32.68 11.63
N SER A 620 -18.09 -32.35 12.56
CA SER A 620 -18.58 -33.29 13.57
C SER A 620 -19.55 -34.32 12.98
N ILE A 621 -19.73 -35.45 13.68
CA ILE A 621 -20.71 -36.48 13.32
C ILE A 621 -22.12 -35.86 13.23
N GLU A 622 -22.46 -35.00 14.19
CA GLU A 622 -23.75 -34.30 14.25
C GLU A 622 -23.97 -33.39 13.03
N LYS A 623 -22.94 -32.67 12.56
CA LYS A 623 -23.07 -31.87 11.31
C LYS A 623 -23.29 -32.74 10.08
N ASN A 624 -22.55 -33.84 9.96
CA ASN A 624 -22.68 -34.76 8.84
C ASN A 624 -24.08 -35.39 8.81
N GLU A 625 -24.63 -35.73 9.97
CA GLU A 625 -26.01 -36.20 10.10
C GLU A 625 -27.02 -35.11 9.71
N LEU A 626 -26.84 -33.87 10.16
CA LEU A 626 -27.71 -32.75 9.79
C LEU A 626 -27.73 -32.53 8.28
N LEU A 627 -26.58 -32.57 7.61
CA LEU A 627 -26.48 -32.43 6.15
C LEU A 627 -27.17 -33.58 5.43
N SER A 628 -26.91 -34.82 5.85
CA SER A 628 -27.51 -36.01 5.25
C SER A 628 -29.04 -35.99 5.39
N ARG A 629 -29.55 -35.57 6.56
CA ARG A 629 -31.00 -35.39 6.82
C ARG A 629 -31.62 -34.22 6.04
N ASN A 630 -30.81 -33.30 5.50
CA ASN A 630 -31.25 -32.23 4.60
C ASN A 630 -31.03 -32.60 3.11
N ASN A 631 -30.80 -33.88 2.81
CA ASN A 631 -30.60 -34.46 1.47
C ASN A 631 -29.30 -34.04 0.79
N TYR A 632 -28.29 -33.58 1.53
CA TYR A 632 -26.96 -33.37 0.96
C TYR A 632 -26.17 -34.68 0.93
N ILE A 633 -25.51 -34.92 -0.20
CA ILE A 633 -24.67 -36.11 -0.41
C ILE A 633 -23.21 -35.67 -0.36
N LYS A 634 -22.39 -36.36 0.44
CA LYS A 634 -20.95 -36.16 0.46
C LYS A 634 -20.35 -36.60 -0.89
N LYS A 635 -19.72 -35.68 -1.61
CA LYS A 635 -19.16 -35.93 -2.95
C LYS A 635 -17.64 -35.93 -2.98
N PHE A 636 -17.02 -35.10 -2.15
CA PHE A 636 -15.57 -34.92 -2.18
C PHE A 636 -15.01 -34.77 -0.76
N ASN A 637 -13.80 -35.25 -0.54
CA ASN A 637 -13.11 -35.12 0.73
C ASN A 637 -11.61 -34.97 0.46
N THR A 638 -11.06 -33.80 0.73
CA THR A 638 -9.62 -33.60 0.87
C THR A 638 -9.24 -33.80 2.33
N GLY A 639 -7.97 -33.99 2.65
CA GLY A 639 -7.54 -34.05 4.05
C GLY A 639 -7.98 -32.83 4.89
N ARG A 640 -8.24 -31.68 4.25
CA ARG A 640 -8.64 -30.42 4.91
C ARG A 640 -10.13 -30.07 4.82
N TYR A 641 -10.84 -30.46 3.76
CA TYR A 641 -12.22 -30.04 3.50
C TYR A 641 -13.11 -31.18 2.98
N THR A 642 -14.39 -31.11 3.30
CA THR A 642 -15.44 -31.96 2.71
C THR A 642 -16.43 -31.13 1.91
N ILE A 643 -16.84 -31.65 0.75
CA ILE A 643 -17.84 -31.03 -0.12
C ILE A 643 -19.09 -31.90 -0.14
N TRP A 644 -20.21 -31.26 0.11
CA TRP A 644 -21.55 -31.80 0.14
C TRP A 644 -22.38 -31.10 -0.93
N SER A 645 -23.16 -31.85 -1.70
CA SER A 645 -23.99 -31.28 -2.76
C SER A 645 -25.41 -31.83 -2.73
N LYS A 646 -26.35 -31.00 -3.17
CA LYS A 646 -27.76 -31.32 -3.36
C LYS A 646 -28.26 -30.63 -4.64
N PRO A 647 -29.11 -31.28 -5.45
CA PRO A 647 -29.79 -30.59 -6.56
C PRO A 647 -30.69 -29.46 -6.03
N CYS A 648 -30.67 -28.28 -6.65
CA CYS A 648 -31.59 -27.21 -6.28
C CYS A 648 -33.02 -27.46 -6.78
N SER A 649 -33.97 -26.83 -6.11
CA SER A 649 -35.41 -26.94 -6.38
C SER A 649 -35.79 -26.47 -7.80
N THR A 650 -35.02 -25.56 -8.40
CA THR A 650 -35.19 -25.10 -9.79
C THR A 650 -34.81 -26.15 -10.84
N TYR A 651 -34.11 -27.23 -10.47
CA TYR A 651 -33.78 -28.35 -11.37
C TYR A 651 -34.97 -29.31 -11.57
N GLU A 652 -35.93 -29.34 -10.65
CA GLU A 652 -37.15 -30.17 -10.76
C GLU A 652 -38.21 -29.57 -11.72
N LEU A 653 -38.04 -28.33 -12.18
CA LEU A 653 -38.96 -27.68 -13.12
C LEU A 653 -38.58 -27.85 -14.60
N PHE A 654 -37.41 -28.45 -14.89
CA PHE A 654 -36.90 -28.67 -16.26
C PHE A 654 -36.60 -30.14 -16.60
N GLN A 655 -37.07 -31.08 -15.77
CA GLN A 655 -37.32 -32.47 -16.16
C GLN A 655 -38.82 -32.69 -16.32
#